data_AF-A0A6C2UB45-F1
#
_entry.id   AF-A0A6C2UB45-F1
#
_cell.length_a   1.000
_cell.length_b   1.000
_cell.length_c   1.000
_cell.angle_alpha   90.00
_cell.angle_beta   90.00
_cell.angle_gamma   90.00
#
_symmetry.space_group_name_H-M   'P 1'
#
loop_
_entity.id
_entity.type
_entity.pdbx_description
1 polymer ?
#
loop_
_entity_poly.entity_id
_entity_poly.type
_entity_poly.pdbx_seq_one_letter_code
_entity_poly.pdbx_strand_id
1 'polypeptide(L)'
;MKQGLVAGLVVCCCALPLCGHAAALDGGSHTVVSNSSWNIGSADLWVGGTTTSNSLSIIQGGEVFDWHAYLGYSSNSTHNAVLVSGEGSVWSNTSHLYMGHYGGDNRLTISDGARVYNWNTYVGYRRTSGNNSMEVVGADTVWTNRGTLQVGQYGPGNSLAISGGGRVFSEVAYIGVGHSSSSNVVSVSGSGSAWSVVDDLNVGDYGSGNVLEVSDGGRLNSGEATVGLGSAGENNVVRVTGAGSVWSNANDLVVGGDGEDNALEISSGGQVYSGSANVGATSGSFYDTENNHVLVTGDGSVWSNRQDLAIGLRGSSGNSLDIADGGRVYNHHGLVGYFRFGTSIPTEGNAASVSGAGSEWNNAGDLTVGSAYPDCRLDILDGGCVTSVNGYIGRGWTNNTALVSGAGSVWSLADRLHVGFDGSGNSLVVTNGGIVESLNGSVGYGQYAYDNSVVLVGSNSVWRSAGRLGLGGYMAEEGWVNGGTGNALHVGDLASVETGDLHNRNQSRISLDADGRILVAGNYFQSADSELEYVCVSNAAGAVTVAGDAILDGRLRVEFPAGFVPELGTLLDLFDWGGAVSGGFATKELPDLPNALGWDVSDLYSSGRLAVVPNPDQDGDGLPDEWEQRYFQSDVSPTNNPDGDCHNNLQEFIAGMNPTNAASCFAITNAVAGSSGFELSWPVQSNRLYSVLWGTLDGDFETIETYLEFPQNSFTDTIHSVEAKGFYRVDVRLK
;
A
#
# COMPACT_ATOMS: atom_id res chain seq x y z
N MET A 1 34.42 -92.10 18.36
CA MET A 1 35.67 -91.34 18.16
C MET A 1 35.68 -90.84 16.73
N LYS A 2 35.61 -89.52 16.56
CA LYS A 2 35.67 -88.80 15.27
C LYS A 2 37.12 -88.74 14.81
N GLN A 3 37.42 -89.07 13.56
CA GLN A 3 38.51 -88.49 12.80
C GLN A 3 38.12 -88.47 11.32
N GLY A 4 37.88 -87.26 10.80
CA GLY A 4 37.66 -86.98 9.39
C GLY A 4 38.50 -85.76 9.04
N LEU A 5 39.52 -86.01 8.23
CA LEU A 5 40.58 -85.12 7.77
C LEU A 5 40.02 -83.83 7.15
N VAL A 6 40.62 -82.69 7.49
CA VAL A 6 40.46 -81.41 6.79
C VAL A 6 41.53 -81.33 5.71
N ALA A 7 41.13 -81.11 4.47
CA ALA A 7 41.99 -80.68 3.37
C ALA A 7 41.33 -79.46 2.71
N GLY A 8 42.02 -78.34 2.74
CA GLY A 8 41.58 -77.08 2.14
C GLY A 8 41.68 -77.11 0.61
N LEU A 9 40.82 -76.32 -0.03
CA LEU A 9 40.95 -75.94 -1.43
C LEU A 9 41.01 -74.41 -1.49
N VAL A 10 42.19 -73.89 -1.84
CA VAL A 10 42.37 -72.52 -2.31
C VAL A 10 41.93 -72.50 -3.77
N VAL A 11 40.97 -71.65 -4.11
CA VAL A 11 40.66 -71.31 -5.50
C VAL A 11 41.11 -69.88 -5.73
N CYS A 12 42.23 -69.78 -6.45
CA CYS A 12 42.68 -68.57 -7.12
C CYS A 12 41.69 -68.24 -8.23
N CYS A 13 41.10 -67.04 -8.21
CA CYS A 13 40.37 -66.53 -9.36
C CYS A 13 41.28 -65.54 -10.09
N CYS A 14 41.98 -66.04 -11.10
CA CYS A 14 42.63 -65.22 -12.10
C CYS A 14 41.57 -64.47 -12.91
N ALA A 15 41.82 -63.19 -13.13
CA ALA A 15 41.06 -62.33 -14.03
C ALA A 15 41.00 -62.92 -15.45
N LEU A 16 39.79 -62.98 -16.00
CA LEU A 16 39.52 -63.03 -17.43
C LEU A 16 38.67 -61.79 -17.77
N PRO A 17 38.99 -61.03 -18.82
CA PRO A 17 38.19 -59.88 -19.23
C PRO A 17 36.95 -60.41 -19.97
N LEU A 18 35.78 -60.25 -19.38
CA LEU A 18 34.51 -60.48 -20.05
C LEU A 18 33.96 -59.13 -20.53
N CYS A 19 34.08 -58.90 -21.84
CA CYS A 19 33.37 -57.83 -22.52
C CYS A 19 31.85 -58.04 -22.44
N GLY A 20 31.14 -56.93 -22.19
CA GLY A 20 29.77 -56.69 -22.67
C GLY A 20 28.65 -57.30 -21.84
N HIS A 21 28.42 -56.83 -20.61
CA HIS A 21 27.14 -57.05 -19.93
C HIS A 21 26.72 -55.78 -19.20
N ALA A 22 25.50 -55.36 -19.50
CA ALA A 22 24.66 -54.63 -18.57
C ALA A 22 24.85 -55.12 -17.13
N ALA A 23 25.22 -54.25 -16.20
CA ALA A 23 25.37 -54.62 -14.80
C ALA A 23 24.04 -54.42 -14.07
N ALA A 24 23.18 -55.44 -14.06
CA ALA A 24 21.89 -55.37 -13.38
C ALA A 24 21.95 -56.00 -11.97
N LEU A 25 21.68 -55.20 -10.95
CA LEU A 25 21.40 -55.63 -9.58
C LEU A 25 19.88 -55.76 -9.44
N ASP A 26 19.39 -56.98 -9.60
CA ASP A 26 17.97 -57.36 -9.45
C ASP A 26 17.83 -58.57 -8.51
N GLY A 27 16.59 -58.87 -8.11
CA GLY A 27 16.26 -60.02 -7.27
C GLY A 27 16.51 -59.82 -5.77
N GLY A 28 16.52 -58.56 -5.29
CA GLY A 28 16.90 -58.24 -3.91
C GLY A 28 18.42 -58.35 -3.71
N SER A 29 19.19 -58.02 -4.74
CA SER A 29 20.65 -58.13 -4.72
C SER A 29 21.27 -57.06 -3.82
N HIS A 30 22.34 -57.42 -3.11
CA HIS A 30 23.14 -56.52 -2.29
C HIS A 30 24.60 -56.62 -2.72
N THR A 31 25.14 -55.55 -3.30
CA THR A 31 26.53 -55.50 -3.80
C THR A 31 27.33 -54.47 -3.02
N VAL A 32 28.56 -54.84 -2.65
CA VAL A 32 29.50 -53.95 -1.95
C VAL A 32 30.79 -53.85 -2.74
N VAL A 33 31.19 -52.62 -3.08
CA VAL A 33 32.47 -52.28 -3.69
C VAL A 33 33.29 -51.55 -2.63
N SER A 34 34.33 -52.21 -2.13
CA SER A 34 35.24 -51.68 -1.11
C SER A 34 36.69 -51.89 -1.51
N ASN A 35 37.53 -50.86 -1.35
CA ASN A 35 38.95 -50.88 -1.69
C ASN A 35 39.24 -51.54 -3.07
N SER A 36 38.33 -51.36 -4.03
CA SER A 36 38.35 -52.01 -5.32
C SER A 36 37.61 -51.15 -6.35
N SER A 37 37.86 -51.41 -7.62
CA SER A 37 37.28 -50.68 -8.74
C SER A 37 36.41 -51.62 -9.57
N TRP A 38 35.16 -51.21 -9.82
CA TRP A 38 34.24 -51.89 -10.71
C TRP A 38 33.96 -50.99 -11.92
N ASN A 39 34.63 -51.30 -13.03
CA ASN A 39 34.46 -50.57 -14.28
C ASN A 39 33.56 -51.36 -15.25
N ILE A 40 32.36 -50.84 -15.47
CA ILE A 40 31.31 -51.40 -16.35
C ILE A 40 31.49 -50.92 -17.81
N GLY A 41 32.45 -50.02 -18.05
CA GLY A 41 32.80 -49.53 -19.38
C GLY A 41 31.70 -48.64 -19.96
N SER A 42 31.34 -48.88 -21.22
CA SER A 42 30.29 -48.13 -21.93
C SER A 42 28.89 -48.72 -21.75
N ALA A 43 28.70 -49.62 -20.78
CA ALA A 43 27.40 -50.21 -20.48
C ALA A 43 26.73 -49.48 -19.31
N ASP A 44 25.42 -49.62 -19.21
CA ASP A 44 24.65 -49.02 -18.13
C ASP A 44 24.68 -49.91 -16.87
N LEU A 45 24.48 -49.28 -15.71
CA LEU A 45 24.30 -49.88 -14.40
C LEU A 45 22.83 -49.79 -14.00
N TRP A 46 22.20 -50.91 -13.64
CA TRP A 46 20.84 -50.92 -13.09
C TRP A 46 20.88 -51.39 -11.64
N VAL A 47 20.38 -50.55 -10.73
CA VAL A 47 20.08 -50.92 -9.35
C VAL A 47 18.56 -50.95 -9.20
N GLY A 48 17.98 -52.15 -9.30
CA GLY A 48 16.55 -52.33 -9.53
C GLY A 48 16.15 -52.03 -10.97
N GLY A 49 16.51 -52.92 -11.88
CA GLY A 49 16.03 -52.88 -13.27
C GLY A 49 14.55 -53.26 -13.36
N THR A 50 14.17 -54.31 -12.64
CA THR A 50 12.81 -54.87 -12.65
C THR A 50 12.28 -55.24 -11.27
N THR A 51 13.13 -55.27 -10.23
CA THR A 51 12.72 -55.68 -8.87
C THR A 51 12.91 -54.58 -7.83
N THR A 52 12.38 -54.83 -6.62
CA THR A 52 12.49 -53.94 -5.46
C THR A 52 13.72 -54.25 -4.63
N SER A 53 14.06 -53.34 -3.71
CA SER A 53 14.91 -53.63 -2.55
C SER A 53 16.32 -54.14 -2.87
N ASN A 54 16.86 -53.74 -4.04
CA ASN A 54 18.26 -53.97 -4.39
C ASN A 54 19.13 -52.87 -3.79
N SER A 55 20.41 -53.17 -3.56
CA SER A 55 21.35 -52.16 -3.07
C SER A 55 22.78 -52.28 -3.61
N LEU A 56 23.42 -51.12 -3.73
CA LEU A 56 24.83 -50.97 -4.04
C LEU A 56 25.50 -50.08 -3.00
N SER A 57 26.54 -50.58 -2.35
CA SER A 57 27.38 -49.81 -1.42
C SER A 57 28.77 -49.63 -2.00
N ILE A 58 29.18 -48.38 -2.23
CA ILE A 58 30.51 -47.98 -2.70
C ILE A 58 31.19 -47.30 -1.51
N ILE A 59 32.07 -48.04 -0.83
CA ILE A 59 32.61 -47.63 0.47
C ILE A 59 34.11 -47.83 0.57
N GLN A 60 34.77 -47.19 1.55
CA GLN A 60 36.18 -47.42 1.88
C GLN A 60 37.10 -47.34 0.65
N GLY A 61 37.02 -46.26 -0.12
CA GLY A 61 37.84 -46.10 -1.34
C GLY A 61 37.39 -46.98 -2.51
N GLY A 62 36.16 -47.48 -2.49
CA GLY A 62 35.58 -48.21 -3.62
C GLY A 62 35.27 -47.28 -4.79
N GLU A 63 35.44 -47.76 -6.02
CA GLU A 63 35.19 -46.98 -7.23
C GLU A 63 34.25 -47.73 -8.17
N VAL A 64 33.23 -47.04 -8.72
CA VAL A 64 32.34 -47.59 -9.75
C VAL A 64 32.32 -46.65 -10.96
N PHE A 65 32.49 -47.21 -12.15
CA PHE A 65 32.45 -46.47 -13.43
C PHE A 65 31.45 -47.11 -14.38
N ASP A 66 30.55 -46.31 -14.95
CA ASP A 66 29.53 -46.75 -15.91
C ASP A 66 29.18 -45.66 -16.94
N TRP A 67 28.33 -46.00 -17.91
CA TRP A 67 27.81 -45.02 -18.87
C TRP A 67 26.59 -44.27 -18.32
N HIS A 68 25.44 -44.94 -18.23
CA HIS A 68 24.29 -44.47 -17.47
C HIS A 68 24.07 -45.31 -16.22
N ALA A 69 23.51 -44.69 -15.19
CA ALA A 69 22.96 -45.40 -14.05
C ALA A 69 21.45 -45.25 -13.96
N TYR A 70 20.78 -46.36 -13.66
CA TYR A 70 19.36 -46.41 -13.38
C TYR A 70 19.14 -47.00 -12.00
N LEU A 71 18.69 -46.16 -11.07
CA LEU A 71 18.23 -46.57 -9.75
C LEU A 71 16.69 -46.60 -9.79
N GLY A 72 16.09 -47.78 -9.88
CA GLY A 72 14.63 -47.92 -10.03
C GLY A 72 14.13 -47.68 -11.46
N TYR A 73 14.49 -48.57 -12.40
CA TYR A 73 14.17 -48.41 -13.81
C TYR A 73 12.67 -48.62 -14.10
N SER A 74 12.09 -49.75 -13.70
CA SER A 74 10.69 -50.10 -13.97
C SER A 74 9.73 -49.54 -12.90
N SER A 75 8.43 -49.46 -13.19
CA SER A 75 7.43 -48.95 -12.23
C SER A 75 7.35 -49.73 -10.91
N ASN A 76 7.71 -51.01 -10.94
CA ASN A 76 7.75 -51.87 -9.76
C ASN A 76 9.10 -51.83 -9.04
N SER A 77 10.12 -51.16 -9.60
CA SER A 77 11.45 -51.10 -9.02
C SER A 77 11.52 -50.01 -7.94
N THR A 78 10.93 -50.31 -6.79
CA THR A 78 10.86 -49.40 -5.63
C THR A 78 11.80 -49.82 -4.51
N HIS A 79 12.08 -48.91 -3.56
CA HIS A 79 12.90 -49.20 -2.37
C HIS A 79 14.33 -49.68 -2.70
N ASN A 80 14.86 -49.35 -3.88
CA ASN A 80 16.25 -49.63 -4.21
C ASN A 80 17.14 -48.54 -3.62
N ALA A 81 18.35 -48.90 -3.21
CA ALA A 81 19.24 -47.99 -2.49
C ALA A 81 20.68 -48.01 -3.01
N VAL A 82 21.28 -46.84 -3.17
CA VAL A 82 22.72 -46.69 -3.39
C VAL A 82 23.34 -45.87 -2.28
N LEU A 83 24.45 -46.36 -1.72
CA LEU A 83 25.26 -45.65 -0.74
C LEU A 83 26.65 -45.44 -1.31
N VAL A 84 27.12 -44.19 -1.39
CA VAL A 84 28.50 -43.85 -1.72
C VAL A 84 29.09 -43.13 -0.51
N SER A 85 29.96 -43.79 0.25
CA SER A 85 30.42 -43.27 1.54
C SER A 85 31.91 -43.49 1.78
N GLY A 86 32.56 -42.51 2.41
CA GLY A 86 33.94 -42.60 2.86
C GLY A 86 34.92 -41.95 1.90
N GLU A 87 36.03 -41.47 2.47
CA GLU A 87 37.09 -40.83 1.72
C GLU A 87 37.62 -41.74 0.60
N GLY A 88 37.76 -41.16 -0.60
CA GLY A 88 38.21 -41.88 -1.78
C GLY A 88 37.16 -42.75 -2.46
N SER A 89 35.96 -42.91 -1.90
CA SER A 89 34.88 -43.63 -2.59
C SER A 89 34.35 -42.79 -3.75
N VAL A 90 34.26 -43.38 -4.95
CA VAL A 90 33.87 -42.68 -6.18
C VAL A 90 32.79 -43.44 -6.93
N TRP A 91 31.75 -42.74 -7.37
CA TRP A 91 30.84 -43.23 -8.40
C TRP A 91 30.83 -42.29 -9.60
N SER A 92 31.24 -42.76 -10.77
CA SER A 92 31.40 -41.94 -11.96
C SER A 92 30.60 -42.51 -13.14
N ASN A 93 29.49 -41.85 -13.45
CA ASN A 93 28.68 -42.10 -14.63
C ASN A 93 29.20 -41.17 -15.74
N THR A 94 29.53 -41.70 -16.91
CA THR A 94 30.02 -40.86 -18.02
C THR A 94 28.91 -40.12 -18.76
N SER A 95 27.64 -40.49 -18.52
CA SER A 95 26.42 -39.87 -19.04
C SER A 95 25.42 -39.59 -17.90
N HIS A 96 24.17 -40.03 -18.00
CA HIS A 96 23.09 -39.65 -17.09
C HIS A 96 22.91 -40.58 -15.88
N LEU A 97 22.48 -40.00 -14.76
CA LEU A 97 21.99 -40.72 -13.59
C LEU A 97 20.47 -40.56 -13.49
N TYR A 98 19.74 -41.66 -13.61
CA TYR A 98 18.29 -41.72 -13.42
C TYR A 98 17.97 -42.29 -12.05
N MET A 99 17.33 -41.48 -11.24
CA MET A 99 16.80 -41.89 -9.94
C MET A 99 15.28 -41.94 -10.00
N GLY A 100 14.77 -43.16 -10.17
CA GLY A 100 13.38 -43.41 -10.51
C GLY A 100 13.11 -43.05 -11.97
N HIS A 101 13.42 -43.96 -12.90
CA HIS A 101 13.03 -43.77 -14.29
C HIS A 101 11.51 -43.98 -14.45
N TYR A 102 10.96 -45.03 -13.84
CA TYR A 102 9.51 -45.21 -13.63
C TYR A 102 9.18 -45.56 -12.17
N GLY A 103 10.12 -46.12 -11.40
CA GLY A 103 9.91 -46.56 -10.02
C GLY A 103 9.98 -45.41 -9.01
N GLY A 104 9.20 -45.52 -7.94
CA GLY A 104 9.23 -44.59 -6.81
C GLY A 104 9.99 -45.13 -5.59
N ASP A 105 10.08 -44.31 -4.54
CA ASP A 105 10.63 -44.70 -3.23
C ASP A 105 12.08 -45.23 -3.25
N ASN A 106 12.90 -44.83 -4.22
CA ASN A 106 14.32 -45.20 -4.26
C ASN A 106 15.19 -44.17 -3.51
N ARG A 107 16.38 -44.58 -3.05
CA ARG A 107 17.28 -43.73 -2.24
C ARG A 107 18.73 -43.73 -2.74
N LEU A 108 19.36 -42.57 -2.78
CA LEU A 108 20.80 -42.41 -3.01
C LEU A 108 21.38 -41.52 -1.92
N THR A 109 22.32 -42.05 -1.15
CA THR A 109 23.06 -41.29 -0.14
C THR A 109 24.53 -41.20 -0.54
N ILE A 110 25.06 -39.99 -0.57
CA ILE A 110 26.46 -39.66 -0.80
C ILE A 110 26.99 -39.03 0.49
N SER A 111 28.01 -39.61 1.12
CA SER A 111 28.47 -39.16 2.43
C SER A 111 29.95 -39.32 2.71
N ASP A 112 30.40 -38.76 3.84
CA ASP A 112 31.70 -39.01 4.47
C ASP A 112 32.91 -38.79 3.54
N GLY A 113 32.90 -37.73 2.73
CA GLY A 113 34.01 -37.36 1.84
C GLY A 113 34.01 -38.09 0.48
N ALA A 114 32.92 -38.79 0.15
CA ALA A 114 32.74 -39.46 -1.14
C ALA A 114 32.53 -38.48 -2.30
N ARG A 115 32.77 -38.97 -3.53
CA ARG A 115 32.60 -38.18 -4.77
C ARG A 115 31.70 -38.87 -5.78
N VAL A 116 30.74 -38.15 -6.34
CA VAL A 116 29.90 -38.63 -7.44
C VAL A 116 30.01 -37.71 -8.64
N TYR A 117 30.09 -38.29 -9.84
CA TYR A 117 30.17 -37.58 -11.11
C TYR A 117 29.14 -38.12 -12.09
N ASN A 118 28.49 -37.21 -12.82
CA ASN A 118 27.64 -37.53 -13.95
C ASN A 118 27.44 -36.30 -14.86
N TRP A 119 26.81 -36.50 -16.01
CA TRP A 119 26.43 -35.41 -16.92
C TRP A 119 25.09 -34.79 -16.52
N ASN A 120 23.97 -35.49 -16.73
CA ASN A 120 22.64 -35.04 -16.27
C ASN A 120 22.09 -35.96 -15.19
N THR A 121 21.23 -35.43 -14.34
CA THR A 121 20.50 -36.22 -13.34
C THR A 121 19.02 -35.94 -13.42
N TYR A 122 18.24 -37.01 -13.34
CA TYR A 122 16.79 -36.99 -13.33
C TYR A 122 16.29 -37.75 -12.11
N VAL A 123 15.78 -37.02 -11.11
CA VAL A 123 15.07 -37.60 -9.96
C VAL A 123 13.59 -37.57 -10.28
N GLY A 124 12.93 -38.72 -10.36
CA GLY A 124 11.53 -38.80 -10.73
C GLY A 124 11.26 -38.45 -12.20
N TYR A 125 11.88 -39.20 -13.12
CA TYR A 125 11.84 -38.92 -14.57
C TYR A 125 10.45 -39.04 -15.20
N ARG A 126 9.56 -39.89 -14.68
CA ARG A 126 8.22 -40.14 -15.24
C ARG A 126 7.13 -39.88 -14.20
N ARG A 127 5.87 -39.85 -14.65
CA ARG A 127 4.71 -39.56 -13.79
C ARG A 127 4.54 -40.51 -12.60
N THR A 128 5.02 -41.74 -12.70
CA THR A 128 4.89 -42.77 -11.64
C THR A 128 6.08 -42.81 -10.69
N SER A 129 7.19 -42.15 -11.02
CA SER A 129 8.42 -42.18 -10.22
C SER A 129 8.37 -41.08 -9.16
N GLY A 130 7.53 -41.26 -8.15
CA GLY A 130 7.43 -40.34 -7.02
C GLY A 130 8.27 -40.77 -5.82
N ASN A 131 8.43 -39.87 -4.85
CA ASN A 131 9.06 -40.14 -3.55
C ASN A 131 10.50 -40.68 -3.62
N ASN A 132 11.25 -40.41 -4.68
CA ASN A 132 12.67 -40.75 -4.71
C ASN A 132 13.46 -39.69 -3.92
N SER A 133 14.44 -40.12 -3.11
CA SER A 133 15.19 -39.24 -2.19
C SER A 133 16.71 -39.33 -2.37
N MET A 134 17.33 -38.19 -2.69
CA MET A 134 18.78 -38.01 -2.74
C MET A 134 19.31 -37.26 -1.52
N GLU A 135 20.45 -37.69 -1.00
CA GLU A 135 21.14 -37.03 0.11
C GLU A 135 22.63 -36.86 -0.21
N VAL A 136 23.13 -35.63 -0.06
CA VAL A 136 24.57 -35.31 -0.12
C VAL A 136 24.95 -34.71 1.22
N VAL A 137 25.60 -35.49 2.07
CA VAL A 137 25.79 -35.16 3.49
C VAL A 137 27.24 -35.25 3.93
N GLY A 138 27.65 -34.35 4.82
CA GLY A 138 28.95 -34.38 5.47
C GLY A 138 30.02 -33.59 4.74
N ALA A 139 31.06 -33.21 5.50
CA ALA A 139 32.16 -32.41 5.00
C ALA A 139 32.92 -33.13 3.88
N ASP A 140 33.45 -32.34 2.93
CA ASP A 140 34.23 -32.81 1.78
C ASP A 140 33.50 -33.78 0.82
N THR A 141 32.22 -34.08 1.08
CA THR A 141 31.36 -34.83 0.18
C THR A 141 30.97 -33.95 -1.01
N VAL A 142 31.24 -34.44 -2.24
CA VAL A 142 31.00 -33.67 -3.46
C VAL A 142 30.24 -34.48 -4.48
N TRP A 143 29.17 -33.89 -5.01
CA TRP A 143 28.50 -34.38 -6.20
C TRP A 143 28.62 -33.36 -7.34
N THR A 144 29.19 -33.78 -8.46
CA THR A 144 29.35 -32.96 -9.66
C THR A 144 28.45 -33.48 -10.79
N ASN A 145 27.33 -32.80 -11.02
CA ASN A 145 26.47 -32.96 -12.19
C ASN A 145 26.90 -31.91 -13.23
N ARG A 146 27.45 -32.32 -14.37
CA ARG A 146 28.06 -31.36 -15.32
C ARG A 146 27.06 -30.58 -16.18
N GLY A 147 25.84 -31.08 -16.31
CA GLY A 147 24.77 -30.51 -17.12
C GLY A 147 23.53 -30.23 -16.27
N THR A 148 22.38 -30.70 -16.72
CA THR A 148 21.07 -30.44 -16.10
C THR A 148 20.80 -31.35 -14.90
N LEU A 149 20.37 -30.76 -13.78
CA LEU A 149 19.81 -31.46 -12.63
C LEU A 149 18.30 -31.21 -12.57
N GLN A 150 17.49 -32.27 -12.63
CA GLN A 150 16.03 -32.18 -12.49
C GLN A 150 15.54 -32.98 -11.29
N VAL A 151 14.85 -32.30 -10.37
CA VAL A 151 14.16 -32.93 -9.23
C VAL A 151 12.66 -32.88 -9.49
N GLY A 152 12.12 -34.01 -9.91
CA GLY A 152 10.74 -34.17 -10.39
C GLY A 152 10.58 -33.69 -11.84
N GLN A 153 11.01 -34.47 -12.85
CA GLN A 153 10.75 -34.09 -14.26
C GLN A 153 9.28 -34.28 -14.66
N TYR A 154 8.60 -35.25 -14.06
CA TYR A 154 7.15 -35.45 -14.16
C TYR A 154 6.59 -36.14 -12.92
N GLY A 155 7.45 -36.77 -12.11
CA GLY A 155 7.07 -37.47 -10.89
C GLY A 155 6.93 -36.53 -9.70
N PRO A 156 5.93 -36.74 -8.82
CA PRO A 156 5.73 -35.90 -7.64
C PRO A 156 6.51 -36.38 -6.41
N GLY A 157 6.70 -35.50 -5.43
CA GLY A 157 7.19 -35.87 -4.10
C GLY A 157 8.67 -36.27 -4.02
N ASN A 158 9.47 -35.99 -5.04
CA ASN A 158 10.90 -36.32 -5.03
C ASN A 158 11.71 -35.30 -4.23
N SER A 159 12.85 -35.71 -3.67
CA SER A 159 13.67 -34.84 -2.84
C SER A 159 15.18 -34.92 -3.08
N LEU A 160 15.85 -33.80 -2.81
CA LEU A 160 17.31 -33.70 -2.71
C LEU A 160 17.68 -32.89 -1.46
N ALA A 161 18.42 -33.49 -0.54
CA ALA A 161 18.93 -32.82 0.65
C ALA A 161 20.46 -32.68 0.57
N ILE A 162 20.96 -31.46 0.76
CA ILE A 162 22.38 -31.11 0.78
C ILE A 162 22.70 -30.56 2.16
N SER A 163 23.47 -31.30 2.97
CA SER A 163 23.65 -30.96 4.37
C SER A 163 25.02 -31.28 4.95
N GLY A 164 25.31 -30.76 6.15
CA GLY A 164 26.51 -31.09 6.92
C GLY A 164 27.84 -30.78 6.23
N GLY A 165 27.88 -29.82 5.30
CA GLY A 165 29.09 -29.49 4.52
C GLY A 165 29.14 -30.10 3.13
N GLY A 166 28.10 -30.82 2.71
CA GLY A 166 27.99 -31.42 1.37
C GLY A 166 27.92 -30.36 0.26
N ARG A 167 28.46 -30.68 -0.92
CA ARG A 167 28.54 -29.74 -2.04
C ARG A 167 28.00 -30.35 -3.34
N VAL A 168 27.12 -29.63 -4.01
CA VAL A 168 26.54 -30.03 -5.30
C VAL A 168 26.84 -28.97 -6.36
N PHE A 169 27.15 -29.43 -7.58
CA PHE A 169 27.34 -28.57 -8.75
C PHE A 169 26.43 -29.03 -9.88
N SER A 170 25.81 -28.07 -10.58
CA SER A 170 25.01 -28.26 -11.80
C SER A 170 25.21 -27.09 -12.77
N GLU A 171 25.05 -27.33 -14.06
CA GLU A 171 25.01 -26.24 -15.05
C GLU A 171 23.65 -25.55 -14.99
N VAL A 172 22.58 -26.33 -15.16
CA VAL A 172 21.17 -25.89 -15.09
C VAL A 172 20.43 -26.73 -14.05
N ALA A 173 19.46 -26.14 -13.37
CA ALA A 173 18.64 -26.82 -12.37
C ALA A 173 17.14 -26.58 -12.56
N TYR A 174 16.35 -27.65 -12.45
CA TYR A 174 14.90 -27.58 -12.42
C TYR A 174 14.34 -28.36 -11.22
N ILE A 175 13.41 -27.77 -10.50
CA ILE A 175 12.65 -28.41 -9.43
C ILE A 175 11.19 -28.40 -9.86
N GLY A 176 10.64 -29.54 -10.23
CA GLY A 176 9.27 -29.66 -10.72
C GLY A 176 9.09 -29.22 -12.17
N VAL A 177 9.36 -30.10 -13.13
CA VAL A 177 9.08 -29.90 -14.57
C VAL A 177 7.76 -30.58 -14.94
N GLY A 178 6.94 -29.96 -15.78
CA GLY A 178 5.70 -30.50 -16.31
C GLY A 178 4.52 -30.59 -15.33
N HIS A 179 3.32 -30.53 -15.89
CA HIS A 179 2.03 -30.44 -15.17
C HIS A 179 1.73 -31.47 -14.07
N SER A 180 2.40 -32.62 -14.07
CA SER A 180 2.18 -33.66 -13.05
C SER A 180 3.22 -33.64 -11.93
N SER A 181 4.22 -32.77 -12.03
CA SER A 181 5.29 -32.68 -11.07
C SER A 181 4.92 -31.70 -9.98
N SER A 182 4.75 -32.24 -8.78
CA SER A 182 4.37 -31.46 -7.61
C SER A 182 5.00 -31.96 -6.34
N SER A 183 5.06 -31.09 -5.33
CA SER A 183 5.57 -31.43 -4.00
C SER A 183 7.01 -31.95 -4.01
N ASN A 184 7.82 -31.59 -5.02
CA ASN A 184 9.24 -31.90 -5.01
C ASN A 184 9.99 -30.89 -4.12
N VAL A 185 11.00 -31.36 -3.41
CA VAL A 185 11.70 -30.55 -2.40
C VAL A 185 13.21 -30.63 -2.58
N VAL A 186 13.87 -29.49 -2.68
CA VAL A 186 15.33 -29.40 -2.58
C VAL A 186 15.69 -28.58 -1.34
N SER A 187 16.59 -29.09 -0.50
CA SER A 187 17.08 -28.38 0.68
C SER A 187 18.60 -28.27 0.71
N VAL A 188 19.10 -27.08 1.08
CA VAL A 188 20.51 -26.78 1.30
C VAL A 188 20.65 -26.25 2.72
N SER A 189 21.05 -27.11 3.66
CA SER A 189 21.02 -26.78 5.09
C SER A 189 22.34 -27.03 5.82
N GLY A 190 22.59 -26.21 6.84
CA GLY A 190 23.77 -26.35 7.69
C GLY A 190 25.01 -25.64 7.13
N SER A 191 25.84 -25.14 8.05
CA SER A 191 27.07 -24.43 7.73
C SER A 191 27.99 -25.24 6.80
N GLY A 192 28.41 -24.60 5.71
CA GLY A 192 29.34 -25.17 4.73
C GLY A 192 28.68 -25.98 3.63
N SER A 193 27.40 -26.34 3.76
CA SER A 193 26.62 -26.96 2.70
C SER A 193 26.42 -25.97 1.56
N ALA A 194 26.60 -26.42 0.32
CA ALA A 194 26.50 -25.53 -0.82
C ALA A 194 25.94 -26.20 -2.07
N TRP A 195 25.11 -25.47 -2.81
CA TRP A 195 24.69 -25.81 -4.16
C TRP A 195 25.08 -24.69 -5.12
N SER A 196 25.78 -25.03 -6.19
CA SER A 196 26.16 -24.09 -7.24
C SER A 196 25.50 -24.48 -8.55
N VAL A 197 24.59 -23.64 -9.02
CA VAL A 197 24.01 -23.67 -10.37
C VAL A 197 24.72 -22.59 -11.17
N VAL A 198 25.31 -22.95 -12.31
CA VAL A 198 26.12 -22.00 -13.09
C VAL A 198 25.22 -21.08 -13.93
N ASP A 199 24.11 -21.61 -14.42
CA ASP A 199 23.16 -20.96 -15.32
C ASP A 199 21.76 -20.93 -14.66
N ASP A 200 20.70 -21.31 -15.37
CA ASP A 200 19.32 -21.17 -14.89
C ASP A 200 18.95 -22.10 -13.72
N LEU A 201 18.23 -21.54 -12.75
CA LEU A 201 17.52 -22.26 -11.69
C LEU A 201 16.01 -21.99 -11.79
N ASN A 202 15.22 -23.02 -12.10
CA ASN A 202 13.77 -22.93 -12.17
C ASN A 202 13.09 -23.77 -11.10
N VAL A 203 12.17 -23.16 -10.34
CA VAL A 203 11.34 -23.83 -9.35
C VAL A 203 9.89 -23.78 -9.82
N GLY A 204 9.42 -24.91 -10.34
CA GLY A 204 8.10 -25.05 -10.97
C GLY A 204 8.08 -24.61 -12.42
N ASP A 205 8.61 -25.43 -13.33
CA ASP A 205 8.47 -25.28 -14.78
C ASP A 205 7.24 -26.06 -15.24
N TYR A 206 6.07 -25.42 -15.27
CA TYR A 206 4.73 -26.02 -15.35
C TYR A 206 4.35 -26.96 -14.21
N GLY A 207 5.24 -27.20 -13.23
CA GLY A 207 4.98 -27.99 -12.04
C GLY A 207 4.55 -27.12 -10.86
N SER A 208 3.62 -27.59 -10.04
CA SER A 208 3.05 -26.81 -8.94
C SER A 208 3.46 -27.29 -7.55
N GLY A 209 3.47 -26.40 -6.56
CA GLY A 209 3.68 -26.81 -5.16
C GLY A 209 5.07 -27.37 -4.86
N ASN A 210 6.11 -26.98 -5.63
CA ASN A 210 7.49 -27.39 -5.40
C ASN A 210 8.19 -26.43 -4.43
N VAL A 211 9.17 -26.94 -3.70
CA VAL A 211 9.85 -26.19 -2.63
C VAL A 211 11.37 -26.23 -2.80
N LEU A 212 12.00 -25.07 -2.67
CA LEU A 212 13.44 -24.94 -2.47
C LEU A 212 13.71 -24.26 -1.13
N GLU A 213 14.53 -24.88 -0.30
CA GLU A 213 14.88 -24.36 1.03
C GLU A 213 16.39 -24.16 1.16
N VAL A 214 16.82 -23.00 1.63
CA VAL A 214 18.18 -22.69 2.05
C VAL A 214 18.15 -22.28 3.50
N SER A 215 18.71 -23.09 4.39
CA SER A 215 18.56 -22.91 5.84
C SER A 215 19.83 -23.18 6.64
N ASP A 216 19.84 -22.75 7.91
CA ASP A 216 20.89 -23.03 8.90
C ASP A 216 22.34 -22.79 8.44
N GLY A 217 22.58 -21.75 7.63
CA GLY A 217 23.93 -21.42 7.12
C GLY A 217 24.29 -22.06 5.78
N GLY A 218 23.32 -22.68 5.10
CA GLY A 218 23.45 -23.19 3.74
C GLY A 218 23.65 -22.09 2.69
N ARG A 219 24.28 -22.43 1.57
CA ARG A 219 24.56 -21.47 0.49
C ARG A 219 24.11 -21.97 -0.88
N LEU A 220 23.40 -21.12 -1.61
CA LEU A 220 22.98 -21.36 -2.99
C LEU A 220 23.55 -20.27 -3.89
N ASN A 221 24.16 -20.66 -5.02
CA ASN A 221 24.50 -19.75 -6.11
C ASN A 221 23.74 -20.16 -7.37
N SER A 222 23.21 -19.20 -8.11
CA SER A 222 22.54 -19.40 -9.41
C SER A 222 22.89 -18.29 -10.41
N GLY A 223 22.74 -18.58 -11.70
CA GLY A 223 22.85 -17.60 -12.79
C GLY A 223 21.61 -16.71 -12.83
N GLU A 224 20.58 -17.16 -13.53
CA GLU A 224 19.23 -16.58 -13.54
C GLU A 224 18.27 -17.50 -12.77
N ALA A 225 17.22 -16.95 -12.17
CA ALA A 225 16.26 -17.76 -11.43
C ALA A 225 14.81 -17.35 -11.65
N THR A 226 13.94 -18.35 -11.86
CA THR A 226 12.50 -18.16 -11.95
C THR A 226 11.77 -19.12 -11.01
N VAL A 227 10.81 -18.59 -10.26
CA VAL A 227 9.85 -19.34 -9.46
C VAL A 227 8.50 -19.28 -10.18
N GLY A 228 7.95 -20.43 -10.55
CA GLY A 228 6.68 -20.53 -11.27
C GLY A 228 6.78 -20.17 -12.76
N LEU A 229 7.67 -20.83 -13.49
CA LEU A 229 7.77 -20.73 -14.94
C LEU A 229 6.63 -21.50 -15.61
N GLY A 230 5.99 -20.92 -16.63
CA GLY A 230 4.85 -21.53 -17.32
C GLY A 230 3.53 -21.42 -16.53
N SER A 231 2.40 -21.34 -17.24
CA SER A 231 1.08 -21.02 -16.66
C SER A 231 0.48 -22.07 -15.71
N ALA A 232 1.19 -23.16 -15.44
CA ALA A 232 0.81 -24.17 -14.44
C ALA A 232 1.86 -24.28 -13.31
N GLY A 233 2.89 -23.42 -13.36
CA GLY A 233 3.93 -23.29 -12.34
C GLY A 233 3.39 -22.53 -11.13
N GLU A 234 2.33 -23.03 -10.51
CA GLU A 234 1.63 -22.33 -9.42
C GLU A 234 2.09 -22.81 -8.04
N ASN A 235 1.91 -21.99 -7.01
CA ASN A 235 2.11 -22.38 -5.61
C ASN A 235 3.55 -22.88 -5.29
N ASN A 236 4.55 -22.50 -6.08
CA ASN A 236 5.94 -22.87 -5.80
C ASN A 236 6.55 -21.90 -4.79
N VAL A 237 7.39 -22.42 -3.90
CA VAL A 237 7.95 -21.64 -2.79
C VAL A 237 9.45 -21.79 -2.68
N VAL A 238 10.16 -20.67 -2.60
CA VAL A 238 11.56 -20.62 -2.21
C VAL A 238 11.66 -20.01 -0.81
N ARG A 239 12.37 -20.69 0.10
CA ARG A 239 12.62 -20.22 1.47
C ARG A 239 14.10 -20.04 1.71
N VAL A 240 14.51 -18.87 2.19
CA VAL A 240 15.87 -18.60 2.65
C VAL A 240 15.79 -18.14 4.10
N THR A 241 16.11 -19.03 5.04
CA THR A 241 15.84 -18.81 6.46
C THR A 241 17.04 -19.10 7.37
N GLY A 242 17.15 -18.36 8.46
CA GLY A 242 18.20 -18.57 9.46
C GLY A 242 19.48 -17.82 9.16
N ALA A 243 20.17 -17.41 10.23
CA ALA A 243 21.37 -16.60 10.14
C ALA A 243 22.48 -17.28 9.32
N GLY A 244 23.01 -16.55 8.34
CA GLY A 244 24.11 -17.00 7.48
C GLY A 244 23.67 -17.88 6.30
N SER A 245 22.37 -18.16 6.17
CA SER A 245 21.79 -18.76 4.97
C SER A 245 21.79 -17.73 3.84
N VAL A 246 22.35 -18.08 2.69
CA VAL A 246 22.54 -17.13 1.59
C VAL A 246 22.14 -17.75 0.26
N TRP A 247 21.32 -17.03 -0.51
CA TRP A 247 21.13 -17.25 -1.93
C TRP A 247 21.71 -16.10 -2.74
N SER A 248 22.71 -16.37 -3.58
CA SER A 248 23.30 -15.40 -4.49
C SER A 248 22.91 -15.72 -5.94
N ASN A 249 21.95 -14.98 -6.47
CA ASN A 249 21.58 -15.00 -7.88
C ASN A 249 22.39 -13.96 -8.66
N ALA A 250 23.01 -14.36 -9.77
CA ALA A 250 23.88 -13.48 -10.54
C ALA A 250 23.11 -12.45 -11.36
N ASN A 251 22.00 -12.86 -11.96
CA ASN A 251 21.19 -12.09 -12.91
C ASN A 251 19.79 -11.84 -12.33
N ASP A 252 18.77 -11.82 -13.19
CA ASP A 252 17.41 -11.52 -12.80
C ASP A 252 16.80 -12.64 -11.94
N LEU A 253 16.02 -12.23 -10.96
CA LEU A 253 15.20 -13.11 -10.13
C LEU A 253 13.73 -12.80 -10.38
N VAL A 254 12.97 -13.79 -10.83
CA VAL A 254 11.54 -13.67 -11.11
C VAL A 254 10.75 -14.57 -10.17
N VAL A 255 9.77 -13.99 -9.47
CA VAL A 255 8.79 -14.73 -8.66
C VAL A 255 7.44 -14.59 -9.35
N GLY A 256 6.89 -15.70 -9.84
CA GLY A 256 5.70 -15.71 -10.68
C GLY A 256 6.01 -15.46 -12.15
N GLY A 257 6.80 -16.34 -12.77
CA GLY A 257 7.23 -16.16 -14.16
C GLY A 257 6.08 -16.11 -15.18
N ASP A 258 5.25 -17.15 -15.19
CA ASP A 258 3.92 -17.17 -15.83
C ASP A 258 2.86 -17.80 -14.91
N GLY A 259 3.27 -18.39 -13.78
CA GLY A 259 2.39 -19.02 -12.81
C GLY A 259 1.92 -18.07 -11.70
N GLU A 260 0.88 -18.50 -11.00
CA GLU A 260 0.21 -17.76 -9.94
C GLU A 260 0.58 -18.29 -8.54
N ASP A 261 0.31 -17.52 -7.49
CA ASP A 261 0.48 -17.91 -6.08
C ASP A 261 1.91 -18.36 -5.70
N ASN A 262 2.94 -17.93 -6.43
CA ASN A 262 4.33 -18.28 -6.12
C ASN A 262 4.91 -17.38 -5.02
N ALA A 263 5.85 -17.92 -4.26
CA ALA A 263 6.37 -17.29 -3.06
C ALA A 263 7.90 -17.29 -2.99
N LEU A 264 8.45 -16.16 -2.51
CA LEU A 264 9.80 -16.10 -1.93
C LEU A 264 9.71 -15.63 -0.49
N GLU A 265 10.18 -16.45 0.45
CA GLU A 265 10.20 -16.14 1.88
C GLU A 265 11.64 -16.01 2.36
N ILE A 266 12.01 -14.83 2.89
CA ILE A 266 13.32 -14.54 3.45
C ILE A 266 13.12 -14.20 4.92
N SER A 267 13.65 -15.05 5.82
CA SER A 267 13.36 -14.92 7.25
C SER A 267 14.51 -15.22 8.20
N SER A 268 14.37 -14.76 9.45
CA SER A 268 15.27 -15.12 10.56
C SER A 268 16.77 -14.92 10.27
N GLY A 269 17.14 -13.87 9.52
CA GLY A 269 18.53 -13.58 9.18
C GLY A 269 19.02 -14.15 7.85
N GLY A 270 18.12 -14.73 7.05
CA GLY A 270 18.41 -15.21 5.69
C GLY A 270 18.67 -14.06 4.70
N GLN A 271 19.47 -14.31 3.66
CA GLN A 271 19.89 -13.26 2.73
C GLN A 271 19.76 -13.71 1.27
N VAL A 272 19.15 -12.87 0.45
CA VAL A 272 19.03 -13.07 -1.00
C VAL A 272 19.65 -11.89 -1.74
N TYR A 273 20.51 -12.19 -2.71
CA TYR A 273 21.12 -11.22 -3.61
C TYR A 273 20.70 -11.51 -5.05
N SER A 274 20.34 -10.49 -5.81
CA SER A 274 19.99 -10.62 -7.23
C SER A 274 20.53 -9.46 -8.08
N GLY A 275 20.48 -9.61 -9.41
CA GLY A 275 20.66 -8.53 -10.38
C GLY A 275 19.48 -7.56 -10.35
N SER A 276 18.48 -7.79 -11.18
CA SER A 276 17.15 -7.15 -11.09
C SER A 276 16.14 -8.14 -10.51
N ALA A 277 15.00 -7.64 -10.03
CA ALA A 277 13.95 -8.50 -9.53
C ALA A 277 12.57 -8.13 -10.07
N ASN A 278 11.76 -9.15 -10.37
CA ASN A 278 10.37 -9.00 -10.77
C ASN A 278 9.49 -9.93 -9.93
N VAL A 279 8.45 -9.37 -9.33
CA VAL A 279 7.38 -10.12 -8.66
C VAL A 279 6.15 -10.00 -9.55
N GLY A 280 5.79 -11.08 -10.23
CA GLY A 280 4.81 -11.11 -11.30
C GLY A 280 5.45 -10.87 -12.67
N ALA A 281 5.26 -11.85 -13.55
CA ALA A 281 5.65 -11.99 -14.94
C ALA A 281 7.15 -11.86 -15.32
N THR A 282 7.58 -12.69 -16.28
CA THR A 282 8.88 -12.50 -16.98
C THR A 282 8.79 -11.43 -18.08
N SER A 283 9.93 -10.84 -18.44
CA SER A 283 10.02 -9.95 -19.59
C SER A 283 9.75 -10.71 -20.89
N GLY A 284 8.59 -10.51 -21.50
CA GLY A 284 8.18 -11.16 -22.75
C GLY A 284 7.04 -12.18 -22.61
N SER A 285 6.58 -12.42 -21.37
CA SER A 285 5.34 -13.15 -21.14
C SER A 285 4.11 -12.40 -21.68
N PHE A 286 3.11 -13.18 -22.11
CA PHE A 286 1.77 -12.72 -22.49
C PHE A 286 0.69 -13.21 -21.51
N TYR A 287 1.10 -13.84 -20.41
CA TYR A 287 0.18 -14.35 -19.40
C TYR A 287 0.01 -13.32 -18.29
N ASP A 288 -1.24 -13.16 -17.85
CA ASP A 288 -1.55 -12.43 -16.63
C ASP A 288 -1.23 -13.35 -15.46
N THR A 289 -0.40 -12.89 -14.52
CA THR A 289 -0.04 -13.67 -13.33
C THR A 289 -0.62 -13.01 -12.09
N GLU A 290 -1.18 -13.80 -11.17
CA GLU A 290 -1.84 -13.28 -9.98
C GLU A 290 -1.17 -13.76 -8.69
N ASN A 291 -1.28 -12.95 -7.64
CA ASN A 291 -1.02 -13.35 -6.24
C ASN A 291 0.39 -13.88 -5.94
N ASN A 292 1.39 -13.53 -6.75
CA ASN A 292 2.77 -13.86 -6.42
C ASN A 292 3.28 -12.90 -5.34
N HIS A 293 3.95 -13.45 -4.33
CA HIS A 293 4.31 -12.69 -3.13
C HIS A 293 5.75 -12.90 -2.71
N VAL A 294 6.35 -11.84 -2.16
CA VAL A 294 7.65 -11.92 -1.50
C VAL A 294 7.51 -11.41 -0.08
N LEU A 295 7.97 -12.20 0.88
CA LEU A 295 8.02 -11.84 2.30
C LEU A 295 9.47 -11.72 2.75
N VAL A 296 9.84 -10.57 3.31
CA VAL A 296 11.14 -10.33 3.97
C VAL A 296 10.89 -9.95 5.42
N THR A 297 11.11 -10.89 6.34
CA THR A 297 10.74 -10.72 7.76
C THR A 297 11.83 -11.12 8.74
N GLY A 298 11.90 -10.46 9.89
CA GLY A 298 12.81 -10.80 10.98
C GLY A 298 14.17 -10.11 10.87
N ASP A 299 14.74 -9.80 12.02
CA ASP A 299 16.03 -9.13 12.15
C ASP A 299 17.14 -9.78 11.31
N GLY A 300 17.79 -8.95 10.48
CA GLY A 300 18.92 -9.36 9.65
C GLY A 300 18.52 -10.08 8.36
N SER A 301 17.23 -10.27 8.10
CA SER A 301 16.74 -10.77 6.81
C SER A 301 16.90 -9.69 5.74
N VAL A 302 17.52 -10.05 4.61
CA VAL A 302 17.86 -9.08 3.56
C VAL A 302 17.50 -9.60 2.19
N TRP A 303 16.85 -8.75 1.38
CA TRP A 303 16.80 -8.90 -0.07
C TRP A 303 17.49 -7.72 -0.75
N SER A 304 18.59 -7.97 -1.46
CA SER A 304 19.36 -6.92 -2.11
C SER A 304 19.45 -7.16 -3.61
N ASN A 305 18.89 -6.24 -4.36
CA ASN A 305 18.92 -6.20 -5.83
C ASN A 305 19.95 -5.16 -6.27
N ARG A 306 20.81 -5.51 -7.24
CA ARG A 306 21.80 -4.56 -7.80
C ARG A 306 21.15 -3.52 -8.71
N GLN A 307 19.98 -3.81 -9.24
CA GLN A 307 19.19 -2.97 -10.16
C GLN A 307 17.77 -2.80 -9.60
N ASP A 308 16.79 -2.62 -10.49
CA ASP A 308 15.41 -2.30 -10.13
C ASP A 308 14.65 -3.51 -9.56
N LEU A 309 13.63 -3.20 -8.76
CA LEU A 309 12.65 -4.13 -8.24
C LEU A 309 11.27 -3.71 -8.72
N ALA A 310 10.63 -4.58 -9.51
CA ALA A 310 9.27 -4.37 -10.00
C ALA A 310 8.30 -5.37 -9.37
N ILE A 311 7.12 -4.89 -8.97
CA ILE A 311 6.00 -5.66 -8.45
C ILE A 311 4.82 -5.44 -9.39
N GLY A 312 4.29 -6.52 -9.97
CA GLY A 312 3.25 -6.47 -11.00
C GLY A 312 3.78 -5.96 -12.33
N LEU A 313 4.64 -6.74 -13.01
CA LEU A 313 5.05 -6.44 -14.38
C LEU A 313 3.92 -6.81 -15.37
N ARG A 314 3.69 -5.99 -16.40
CA ARG A 314 3.05 -6.41 -17.68
C ARG A 314 1.56 -6.80 -17.71
N GLY A 315 0.80 -6.79 -16.63
CA GLY A 315 -0.56 -7.37 -16.67
C GLY A 315 -1.00 -7.96 -15.34
N SER A 316 0.00 -8.33 -14.53
CA SER A 316 -0.16 -9.11 -13.33
C SER A 316 -0.92 -8.37 -12.23
N SER A 317 -1.86 -9.04 -11.57
CA SER A 317 -2.73 -8.48 -10.52
C SER A 317 -2.39 -9.07 -9.14
N GLY A 318 -2.67 -8.35 -8.06
CA GLY A 318 -2.55 -8.88 -6.69
C GLY A 318 -1.15 -9.31 -6.24
N ASN A 319 -0.07 -8.94 -6.94
CA ASN A 319 1.28 -9.33 -6.55
C ASN A 319 1.76 -8.42 -5.42
N SER A 320 2.52 -8.99 -4.47
CA SER A 320 2.89 -8.27 -3.25
C SER A 320 4.36 -8.39 -2.85
N LEU A 321 4.84 -7.34 -2.19
CA LEU A 321 6.07 -7.34 -1.39
C LEU A 321 5.74 -6.93 0.04
N ASP A 322 5.97 -7.82 0.99
CA ASP A 322 5.81 -7.55 2.41
C ASP A 322 7.18 -7.53 3.11
N ILE A 323 7.51 -6.42 3.75
CA ILE A 323 8.74 -6.21 4.52
C ILE A 323 8.33 -5.96 5.96
N ALA A 324 8.67 -6.88 6.86
CA ALA A 324 8.15 -6.89 8.23
C ALA A 324 9.23 -7.18 9.27
N ASP A 325 8.95 -6.84 10.54
CA ASP A 325 9.70 -7.30 11.71
C ASP A 325 11.24 -7.18 11.60
N GLY A 326 11.76 -6.08 11.04
CA GLY A 326 13.21 -5.86 10.89
C GLY A 326 13.83 -6.34 9.58
N GLY A 327 13.01 -6.80 8.63
CA GLY A 327 13.41 -7.16 7.27
C GLY A 327 13.86 -5.95 6.45
N ARG A 328 14.79 -6.16 5.51
CA ARG A 328 15.36 -5.07 4.71
C ARG A 328 15.44 -5.38 3.23
N VAL A 329 14.99 -4.44 2.41
CA VAL A 329 15.05 -4.54 0.95
C VAL A 329 15.83 -3.38 0.35
N TYR A 330 16.70 -3.69 -0.60
CA TYR A 330 17.53 -2.73 -1.33
C TYR A 330 17.39 -2.93 -2.84
N ASN A 331 17.28 -1.83 -3.58
CA ASN A 331 17.25 -1.81 -5.05
C ASN A 331 17.60 -0.40 -5.57
N HIS A 332 17.74 -0.27 -6.89
CA HIS A 332 17.92 1.04 -7.51
C HIS A 332 16.58 1.78 -7.60
N HIS A 333 15.70 1.42 -8.54
CA HIS A 333 14.31 1.92 -8.57
C HIS A 333 13.32 0.90 -8.05
N GLY A 334 12.33 1.37 -7.28
CA GLY A 334 11.19 0.56 -6.82
C GLY A 334 9.96 0.87 -7.65
N LEU A 335 9.30 -0.15 -8.18
CA LEU A 335 8.17 0.01 -9.08
C LEU A 335 7.02 -0.89 -8.65
N VAL A 336 5.92 -0.32 -8.15
CA VAL A 336 4.67 -1.04 -7.83
C VAL A 336 3.68 -0.76 -8.95
N GLY A 337 3.25 -1.80 -9.67
CA GLY A 337 2.41 -1.69 -10.87
C GLY A 337 3.16 -1.09 -12.06
N TYR A 338 4.07 -1.87 -12.65
CA TYR A 338 4.96 -1.42 -13.73
C TYR A 338 4.66 -2.07 -15.07
N PHE A 339 4.85 -1.30 -16.15
CA PHE A 339 4.59 -1.78 -17.50
C PHE A 339 5.63 -1.36 -18.52
N ARG A 340 5.94 -2.29 -19.44
CA ARG A 340 6.64 -2.03 -20.69
C ARG A 340 5.80 -2.53 -21.88
N PHE A 341 4.86 -1.71 -22.34
CA PHE A 341 4.09 -1.81 -23.61
C PHE A 341 3.19 -3.04 -23.85
N GLY A 342 1.99 -2.82 -24.41
CA GLY A 342 1.31 -3.79 -25.30
C GLY A 342 0.00 -4.52 -24.93
N THR A 343 -0.64 -4.38 -23.76
CA THR A 343 -1.91 -5.06 -23.47
C THR A 343 -2.94 -4.14 -22.79
N SER A 344 -4.22 -4.38 -23.08
CA SER A 344 -5.39 -3.63 -22.59
C SER A 344 -6.06 -4.28 -21.38
N ILE A 345 -5.31 -5.06 -20.61
CA ILE A 345 -5.83 -5.81 -19.47
C ILE A 345 -5.60 -4.96 -18.20
N PRO A 346 -6.63 -4.69 -17.39
CA PRO A 346 -6.46 -3.94 -16.15
C PRO A 346 -5.61 -4.75 -15.18
N THR A 347 -4.53 -4.16 -14.69
CA THR A 347 -3.73 -4.75 -13.60
C THR A 347 -4.10 -4.00 -12.33
N GLU A 348 -4.59 -4.70 -11.33
CA GLU A 348 -5.11 -4.07 -10.12
C GLU A 348 -4.51 -4.76 -8.89
N GLY A 349 -4.42 -4.02 -7.78
CA GLY A 349 -4.11 -4.60 -6.48
C GLY A 349 -2.65 -5.02 -6.26
N ASN A 350 -1.71 -4.59 -7.10
CA ASN A 350 -0.28 -4.78 -6.79
C ASN A 350 0.11 -3.90 -5.60
N ALA A 351 0.77 -4.49 -4.61
CA ALA A 351 1.00 -3.84 -3.34
C ALA A 351 2.42 -4.01 -2.82
N ALA A 352 2.87 -3.04 -2.05
CA ALA A 352 4.04 -3.18 -1.20
C ALA A 352 3.71 -2.69 0.21
N SER A 353 4.14 -3.42 1.22
CA SER A 353 3.95 -3.09 2.63
C SER A 353 5.29 -3.11 3.37
N VAL A 354 5.57 -2.07 4.15
CA VAL A 354 6.73 -1.97 5.03
C VAL A 354 6.22 -1.73 6.44
N SER A 355 6.24 -2.76 7.28
CA SER A 355 5.62 -2.72 8.60
C SER A 355 6.55 -3.11 9.74
N GLY A 356 6.39 -2.48 10.89
CA GLY A 356 7.17 -2.78 12.08
C GLY A 356 8.52 -2.05 12.17
N ALA A 357 8.97 -1.81 13.39
CA ALA A 357 10.21 -1.10 13.66
C ALA A 357 11.43 -1.84 13.06
N GLY A 358 12.30 -1.09 12.38
CA GLY A 358 13.52 -1.62 11.76
C GLY A 358 13.32 -2.23 10.37
N SER A 359 12.07 -2.36 9.91
CA SER A 359 11.74 -2.77 8.55
C SER A 359 12.04 -1.63 7.58
N GLU A 360 12.82 -1.92 6.53
CA GLU A 360 13.32 -0.88 5.61
C GLU A 360 13.17 -1.27 4.15
N TRP A 361 12.67 -0.34 3.33
CA TRP A 361 12.79 -0.41 1.88
C TRP A 361 13.59 0.77 1.34
N ASN A 362 14.81 0.49 0.87
CA ASN A 362 15.76 1.49 0.44
C ASN A 362 15.92 1.49 -1.08
N ASN A 363 15.45 2.56 -1.72
CA ASN A 363 15.55 2.78 -3.15
C ASN A 363 16.64 3.84 -3.40
N ALA A 364 17.72 3.45 -4.10
CA ALA A 364 18.80 4.39 -4.43
C ALA A 364 18.37 5.45 -5.46
N GLY A 365 17.28 5.19 -6.19
CA GLY A 365 16.59 6.08 -7.11
C GLY A 365 15.13 6.26 -6.73
N ASP A 366 14.28 6.45 -7.74
CA ASP A 366 12.86 6.72 -7.59
C ASP A 366 12.05 5.49 -7.11
N LEU A 367 11.01 5.76 -6.33
CA LEU A 367 9.92 4.83 -6.01
C LEU A 367 8.64 5.28 -6.71
N THR A 368 8.04 4.41 -7.52
CA THR A 368 6.77 4.68 -8.22
C THR A 368 5.70 3.70 -7.79
N VAL A 369 4.56 4.22 -7.36
CA VAL A 369 3.33 3.48 -7.04
C VAL A 369 2.31 3.79 -8.13
N GLY A 370 2.05 2.83 -9.01
CA GLY A 370 1.20 2.99 -10.19
C GLY A 370 1.90 3.72 -11.33
N SER A 371 2.77 3.01 -12.05
CA SER A 371 3.40 3.55 -13.28
C SER A 371 2.60 3.28 -14.55
N ALA A 372 1.60 2.40 -14.47
CA ALA A 372 0.97 1.83 -15.65
C ALA A 372 -0.51 1.49 -15.54
N TYR A 373 -1.07 1.48 -14.33
CA TYR A 373 -2.39 0.93 -14.06
C TYR A 373 -2.96 1.47 -12.74
N PRO A 374 -4.27 1.28 -12.47
CA PRO A 374 -4.89 1.74 -11.24
C PRO A 374 -4.68 0.81 -10.04
N ASP A 375 -5.12 1.27 -8.88
CA ASP A 375 -5.26 0.47 -7.65
C ASP A 375 -3.98 -0.17 -7.13
N CYS A 376 -2.81 0.40 -7.45
CA CYS A 376 -1.56 0.02 -6.83
C CYS A 376 -1.41 0.72 -5.47
N ARG A 377 -0.80 0.02 -4.51
CA ARG A 377 -0.75 0.45 -3.11
C ARG A 377 0.65 0.37 -2.52
N LEU A 378 1.01 1.39 -1.75
CA LEU A 378 2.14 1.36 -0.83
C LEU A 378 1.67 1.61 0.60
N ASP A 379 1.98 0.71 1.51
CA ASP A 379 1.73 0.89 2.95
C ASP A 379 3.04 0.98 3.72
N ILE A 380 3.17 1.98 4.59
CA ILE A 380 4.29 2.17 5.49
C ILE A 380 3.71 2.27 6.90
N LEU A 381 3.86 1.20 7.68
CA LEU A 381 3.07 0.94 8.88
C LEU A 381 3.95 0.72 10.12
N ASP A 382 3.43 1.08 11.28
CA ASP A 382 3.92 0.66 12.61
C ASP A 382 5.45 0.73 12.81
N GLY A 383 6.11 1.78 12.31
CA GLY A 383 7.56 1.97 12.45
C GLY A 383 8.39 1.59 11.22
N GLY A 384 7.75 1.23 10.11
CA GLY A 384 8.41 0.94 8.84
C GLY A 384 9.04 2.19 8.20
N CYS A 385 10.13 2.01 7.48
CA CYS A 385 10.87 3.11 6.85
C CYS A 385 11.08 2.86 5.36
N VAL A 386 10.74 3.86 4.53
CA VAL A 386 10.99 3.83 3.08
C VAL A 386 11.83 5.03 2.68
N THR A 387 12.88 4.78 1.91
CA THR A 387 13.73 5.84 1.33
C THR A 387 13.72 5.77 -0.20
N SER A 388 13.77 6.94 -0.84
CA SER A 388 13.82 7.09 -2.29
C SER A 388 14.39 8.46 -2.69
N VAL A 389 14.80 8.63 -3.95
CA VAL A 389 15.14 9.95 -4.48
C VAL A 389 13.87 10.76 -4.73
N ASN A 390 13.01 10.26 -5.63
CA ASN A 390 11.67 10.79 -5.85
C ASN A 390 10.61 9.73 -5.55
N GLY A 391 9.42 10.20 -5.18
CA GLY A 391 8.23 9.37 -4.97
C GLY A 391 7.14 9.79 -5.93
N TYR A 392 6.56 8.83 -6.63
CA TYR A 392 5.44 9.04 -7.52
C TYR A 392 4.26 8.17 -7.09
N ILE A 393 3.11 8.79 -6.89
CA ILE A 393 1.83 8.09 -6.71
C ILE A 393 0.97 8.42 -7.92
N GLY A 394 0.71 7.43 -8.77
CA GLY A 394 0.00 7.58 -10.03
C GLY A 394 0.75 8.41 -11.06
N ARG A 395 1.79 7.81 -11.65
CA ARG A 395 2.56 8.43 -12.74
C ARG A 395 1.88 8.16 -14.08
N GLY A 396 0.94 9.02 -14.46
CA GLY A 396 0.13 8.91 -15.68
C GLY A 396 -1.14 8.06 -15.52
N TRP A 397 -1.44 7.59 -14.31
CA TRP A 397 -2.51 6.64 -14.01
C TRP A 397 -3.29 7.02 -12.76
N THR A 398 -4.39 6.31 -12.50
CA THR A 398 -5.43 6.74 -11.56
C THR A 398 -5.59 5.82 -10.36
N ASN A 399 -6.22 6.29 -9.28
CA ASN A 399 -6.60 5.47 -8.11
C ASN A 399 -5.44 4.75 -7.40
N ASN A 400 -4.20 5.22 -7.57
CA ASN A 400 -3.07 4.69 -6.84
C ASN A 400 -2.98 5.34 -5.46
N THR A 401 -2.60 4.54 -4.47
CA THR A 401 -2.65 4.98 -3.07
C THR A 401 -1.33 4.74 -2.35
N ALA A 402 -0.98 5.66 -1.47
CA ALA A 402 0.03 5.40 -0.44
C ALA A 402 -0.53 5.75 0.95
N LEU A 403 -0.19 4.94 1.93
CA LEU A 403 -0.54 5.12 3.34
C LEU A 403 0.73 5.13 4.17
N VAL A 404 0.91 6.18 4.97
CA VAL A 404 1.96 6.25 6.00
C VAL A 404 1.25 6.37 7.36
N SER A 405 1.24 5.28 8.13
CA SER A 405 0.46 5.19 9.36
C SER A 405 1.26 4.60 10.51
N GLY A 406 1.07 5.14 11.71
CA GLY A 406 1.65 4.60 12.94
C GLY A 406 2.94 5.32 13.34
N ALA A 407 3.21 5.31 14.65
CA ALA A 407 4.34 6.01 15.23
C ALA A 407 5.67 5.46 14.69
N GLY A 408 6.50 6.35 14.16
CA GLY A 408 7.81 6.00 13.59
C GLY A 408 7.76 5.50 12.15
N SER A 409 6.58 5.43 11.53
CA SER A 409 6.45 5.14 10.10
C SER A 409 6.90 6.35 9.28
N VAL A 410 7.88 6.17 8.39
CA VAL A 410 8.50 7.27 7.65
C VAL A 410 8.65 6.95 6.17
N TRP A 411 8.24 7.88 5.31
CA TRP A 411 8.70 7.95 3.92
C TRP A 411 9.61 9.16 3.74
N SER A 412 10.90 8.92 3.53
CA SER A 412 11.91 9.97 3.32
C SER A 412 12.35 10.03 1.86
N LEU A 413 12.26 11.21 1.27
CA LEU A 413 12.55 11.48 -0.13
C LEU A 413 13.66 12.52 -0.25
N ALA A 414 14.69 12.21 -1.03
CA ALA A 414 15.82 13.12 -1.21
C ALA A 414 15.48 14.36 -2.07
N ASP A 415 14.51 14.26 -2.98
CA ASP A 415 14.03 15.36 -3.82
C ASP A 415 12.50 15.51 -3.79
N ARG A 416 11.76 14.95 -4.75
CA ARG A 416 10.33 15.29 -4.92
C ARG A 416 9.38 14.18 -4.50
N LEU A 417 8.25 14.58 -3.94
CA LEU A 417 7.04 13.77 -3.86
C LEU A 417 5.98 14.30 -4.83
N HIS A 418 5.49 13.43 -5.71
CA HIS A 418 4.42 13.71 -6.65
C HIS A 418 3.21 12.84 -6.34
N VAL A 419 2.09 13.49 -5.99
CA VAL A 419 0.77 12.84 -5.93
C VAL A 419 0.01 13.25 -7.18
N GLY A 420 -0.06 12.33 -8.15
CA GLY A 420 -0.54 12.62 -9.51
C GLY A 420 0.50 13.34 -10.36
N PHE A 421 1.40 12.58 -10.99
CA PHE A 421 2.25 13.09 -12.08
C PHE A 421 1.57 12.73 -13.39
N ASP A 422 0.83 13.67 -14.00
CA ASP A 422 -0.07 13.41 -15.13
C ASP A 422 -1.13 12.30 -14.89
N GLY A 423 -1.31 11.86 -13.64
CA GLY A 423 -2.31 10.88 -13.22
C GLY A 423 -3.37 11.51 -12.32
N SER A 424 -4.62 11.05 -12.41
CA SER A 424 -5.77 11.64 -11.69
C SER A 424 -6.35 10.73 -10.60
N GLY A 425 -6.96 11.28 -9.56
CA GLY A 425 -7.64 10.48 -8.53
C GLY A 425 -6.70 9.66 -7.64
N ASN A 426 -5.40 10.00 -7.59
CA ASN A 426 -4.44 9.32 -6.72
C ASN A 426 -4.45 9.93 -5.32
N SER A 427 -4.09 9.14 -4.31
CA SER A 427 -4.20 9.56 -2.93
C SER A 427 -2.97 9.23 -2.08
N LEU A 428 -2.61 10.15 -1.20
CA LEU A 428 -1.70 9.91 -0.08
C LEU A 428 -2.44 10.16 1.24
N VAL A 429 -2.38 9.19 2.14
CA VAL A 429 -2.88 9.35 3.52
C VAL A 429 -1.71 9.26 4.50
N VAL A 430 -1.59 10.24 5.37
CA VAL A 430 -0.64 10.24 6.49
C VAL A 430 -1.42 10.30 7.79
N THR A 431 -1.30 9.27 8.62
CA THR A 431 -2.16 9.14 9.81
C THR A 431 -1.44 8.51 11.00
N ASN A 432 -2.07 8.57 12.19
CA ASN A 432 -1.60 7.89 13.40
C ASN A 432 -0.12 8.12 13.76
N GLY A 433 0.44 9.31 13.47
CA GLY A 433 1.84 9.64 13.75
C GLY A 433 2.84 9.30 12.64
N GLY A 434 2.36 8.99 11.43
CA GLY A 434 3.18 8.79 10.24
C GLY A 434 3.84 10.09 9.75
N ILE A 435 5.00 9.97 9.12
CA ILE A 435 5.79 11.11 8.65
C ILE A 435 6.19 10.94 7.19
N VAL A 436 6.00 11.98 6.39
CA VAL A 436 6.51 12.09 5.02
C VAL A 436 7.46 13.27 4.94
N GLU A 437 8.66 13.07 4.40
CA GLU A 437 9.68 14.11 4.26
C GLU A 437 10.16 14.20 2.81
N SER A 438 10.15 15.39 2.22
CA SER A 438 10.68 15.64 0.88
C SER A 438 11.40 16.98 0.79
N LEU A 439 12.20 17.18 -0.26
CA LEU A 439 12.69 18.52 -0.60
C LEU A 439 11.58 19.35 -1.25
N ASN A 440 10.84 18.79 -2.20
CA ASN A 440 9.69 19.46 -2.80
C ASN A 440 8.47 18.51 -2.87
N GLY A 441 7.28 19.08 -3.00
CA GLY A 441 6.02 18.36 -3.11
C GLY A 441 5.14 18.94 -4.20
N SER A 442 4.37 18.08 -4.86
CA SER A 442 3.29 18.53 -5.74
C SER A 442 2.08 17.59 -5.68
N VAL A 443 0.89 18.18 -5.68
CA VAL A 443 -0.38 17.47 -5.86
C VAL A 443 -0.98 17.95 -7.18
N GLY A 444 -0.99 17.08 -8.19
CA GLY A 444 -1.45 17.42 -9.53
C GLY A 444 -0.38 18.07 -10.44
N TYR A 445 0.80 17.45 -10.60
CA TYR A 445 2.00 18.03 -11.24
C TYR A 445 1.89 18.30 -12.76
N GLY A 446 0.90 17.78 -13.47
CA GLY A 446 0.78 17.94 -14.93
C GLY A 446 -0.66 18.07 -15.39
N GLN A 447 -0.87 18.42 -16.67
CA GLN A 447 -2.18 18.85 -17.17
C GLN A 447 -3.29 17.79 -17.05
N TYR A 448 -2.93 16.51 -16.90
CA TYR A 448 -3.87 15.40 -16.74
C TYR A 448 -4.10 14.98 -15.28
N ALA A 449 -3.47 15.67 -14.33
CA ALA A 449 -3.43 15.25 -12.94
C ALA A 449 -4.58 15.85 -12.13
N TYR A 450 -5.81 15.42 -12.45
CA TYR A 450 -7.05 15.89 -11.82
C TYR A 450 -7.34 15.19 -10.51
N ASP A 451 -8.05 15.86 -9.60
CA ASP A 451 -8.69 15.23 -8.43
C ASP A 451 -7.76 14.36 -7.56
N ASN A 452 -6.45 14.67 -7.51
CA ASN A 452 -5.54 13.99 -6.60
C ASN A 452 -5.68 14.57 -5.20
N SER A 453 -5.49 13.73 -4.19
CA SER A 453 -5.73 14.09 -2.79
C SER A 453 -4.55 13.74 -1.89
N VAL A 454 -4.29 14.61 -0.92
CA VAL A 454 -3.44 14.30 0.22
C VAL A 454 -4.24 14.57 1.49
N VAL A 455 -4.27 13.60 2.39
CA VAL A 455 -5.00 13.67 3.65
C VAL A 455 -4.04 13.40 4.79
N LEU A 456 -3.93 14.34 5.72
CA LEU A 456 -3.19 14.16 6.96
C LEU A 456 -4.15 14.25 8.13
N VAL A 457 -4.18 13.25 9.02
CA VAL A 457 -5.09 13.24 10.18
C VAL A 457 -4.46 12.60 11.40
N GLY A 458 -4.81 13.08 12.58
CA GLY A 458 -4.38 12.50 13.85
C GLY A 458 -3.02 13.02 14.32
N SER A 459 -2.76 12.81 15.61
CA SER A 459 -1.62 13.41 16.30
C SER A 459 -0.28 13.02 15.70
N ASN A 460 0.58 14.01 15.47
CA ASN A 460 1.94 13.86 14.93
C ASN A 460 2.00 13.29 13.51
N SER A 461 0.89 13.29 12.77
CA SER A 461 0.90 12.99 11.34
C SER A 461 1.43 14.21 10.59
N VAL A 462 2.58 14.08 9.92
CA VAL A 462 3.27 15.24 9.33
C VAL A 462 3.72 15.00 7.90
N TRP A 463 3.52 16.00 7.04
CA TRP A 463 4.28 16.12 5.78
C TRP A 463 5.20 17.34 5.84
N ARG A 464 6.51 17.09 5.79
CA ARG A 464 7.54 18.12 5.67
C ARG A 464 8.04 18.21 4.24
N SER A 465 7.96 19.39 3.65
CA SER A 465 8.57 19.71 2.36
C SER A 465 9.55 20.87 2.51
N ALA A 466 10.85 20.61 2.61
CA ALA A 466 11.85 21.62 2.97
C ALA A 466 11.92 22.82 2.00
N GLY A 467 11.51 22.62 0.75
CA GLY A 467 11.40 23.58 -0.33
C GLY A 467 9.95 23.95 -0.62
N ARG A 468 9.43 23.62 -1.81
CA ARG A 468 8.08 24.06 -2.22
C ARG A 468 7.05 22.94 -2.20
N LEU A 469 5.83 23.28 -1.81
CA LEU A 469 4.63 22.48 -2.02
C LEU A 469 3.66 23.19 -2.98
N GLY A 470 3.37 22.57 -4.12
CA GLY A 470 2.43 23.08 -5.11
C GLY A 470 1.18 22.21 -5.27
N LEU A 471 0.01 22.82 -5.26
CA LEU A 471 -1.25 22.19 -5.65
C LEU A 471 -1.69 22.72 -7.01
N GLY A 472 -2.11 21.81 -7.90
CA GLY A 472 -2.60 22.13 -9.23
C GLY A 472 -1.52 22.63 -10.20
N GLY A 473 -0.27 22.19 -10.01
CA GLY A 473 0.84 22.52 -10.90
C GLY A 473 2.21 22.56 -10.22
N TYR A 474 3.16 23.24 -10.86
CA TYR A 474 4.52 23.38 -10.36
C TYR A 474 5.17 24.70 -10.77
N MET A 475 6.23 25.07 -10.05
CA MET A 475 7.09 26.21 -10.40
C MET A 475 8.20 25.77 -11.37
N ALA A 476 8.14 26.22 -12.62
CA ALA A 476 9.24 26.13 -13.58
C ALA A 476 10.18 27.34 -13.46
N GLU A 477 11.29 27.35 -14.22
CA GLU A 477 12.24 28.47 -14.25
C GLU A 477 11.60 29.78 -14.73
N GLU A 478 10.67 29.70 -15.69
CA GLU A 478 9.97 30.86 -16.26
C GLU A 478 8.75 31.31 -15.44
N GLY A 479 8.42 30.58 -14.36
CA GLY A 479 7.28 30.85 -13.49
C GLY A 479 6.37 29.64 -13.29
N TRP A 480 5.19 29.89 -12.75
CA TRP A 480 4.21 28.84 -12.46
C TRP A 480 3.63 28.24 -13.74
N VAL A 481 3.53 26.91 -13.77
CA VAL A 481 2.88 26.13 -14.82
C VAL A 481 1.69 25.38 -14.19
N ASN A 482 0.50 25.57 -14.75
CA ASN A 482 -0.70 24.87 -14.30
C ASN A 482 -0.62 23.37 -14.62
N GLY A 483 -1.00 22.55 -13.65
CA GLY A 483 -1.22 21.13 -13.78
C GLY A 483 -2.72 20.82 -13.92
N GLY A 484 -3.18 19.78 -13.24
CA GLY A 484 -4.58 19.38 -13.23
C GLY A 484 -5.41 20.18 -12.23
N THR A 485 -6.72 20.11 -12.36
CA THR A 485 -7.72 20.80 -11.52
C THR A 485 -8.31 19.89 -10.44
N GLY A 486 -8.97 20.45 -9.43
CA GLY A 486 -9.69 19.67 -8.41
C GLY A 486 -8.79 18.99 -7.38
N ASN A 487 -7.49 19.27 -7.38
CA ASN A 487 -6.54 18.69 -6.44
C ASN A 487 -6.78 19.20 -5.01
N ALA A 488 -6.59 18.34 -4.02
CA ALA A 488 -6.93 18.64 -2.64
C ALA A 488 -5.81 18.30 -1.65
N LEU A 489 -5.61 19.17 -0.67
CA LEU A 489 -4.84 18.90 0.55
C LEU A 489 -5.77 19.10 1.75
N HIS A 490 -5.97 18.06 2.55
CA HIS A 490 -6.72 18.12 3.79
C HIS A 490 -5.78 17.89 4.98
N VAL A 491 -5.77 18.83 5.93
CA VAL A 491 -5.01 18.77 7.17
C VAL A 491 -5.99 18.72 8.33
N GLY A 492 -6.34 17.51 8.74
CA GLY A 492 -7.27 17.29 9.84
C GLY A 492 -6.65 17.46 11.21
N ASP A 493 -7.44 17.16 12.24
CA ASP A 493 -7.10 17.46 13.64
C ASP A 493 -5.74 16.89 14.07
N LEU A 494 -4.94 17.74 14.72
CA LEU A 494 -3.63 17.44 15.30
C LEU A 494 -2.56 16.98 14.29
N ALA A 495 -2.83 17.11 13.00
CA ALA A 495 -1.88 16.89 11.92
C ALA A 495 -1.24 18.21 11.47
N SER A 496 -0.07 18.13 10.82
CA SER A 496 0.58 19.32 10.29
C SER A 496 1.25 19.14 8.93
N VAL A 497 1.27 20.22 8.17
CA VAL A 497 2.10 20.36 6.97
C VAL A 497 3.12 21.46 7.21
N GLU A 498 4.39 21.18 6.95
CA GLU A 498 5.49 22.12 7.06
C GLU A 498 6.10 22.30 5.67
N THR A 499 6.19 23.52 5.15
CA THR A 499 6.78 23.79 3.84
C THR A 499 7.53 25.10 3.75
N GLY A 500 8.42 25.25 2.77
CA GLY A 500 9.02 26.53 2.39
C GLY A 500 7.97 27.43 1.73
N ASP A 501 7.77 27.35 0.40
CA ASP A 501 6.66 28.07 -0.25
C ASP A 501 5.46 27.15 -0.46
N LEU A 502 4.25 27.69 -0.31
CA LEU A 502 2.99 26.99 -0.56
C LEU A 502 2.19 27.66 -1.66
N HIS A 503 1.86 26.91 -2.72
CA HIS A 503 1.05 27.38 -3.83
C HIS A 503 -0.26 26.59 -3.91
N ASN A 504 -1.39 27.25 -3.69
CA ASN A 504 -2.73 26.71 -3.93
C ASN A 504 -3.29 27.28 -5.24
N ARG A 505 -3.27 26.50 -6.32
CA ARG A 505 -3.60 27.02 -7.66
C ARG A 505 -4.46 26.11 -8.50
N ASN A 506 -5.04 26.66 -9.56
CA ASN A 506 -5.70 25.93 -10.64
C ASN A 506 -6.87 25.05 -10.14
N GLN A 507 -7.86 25.68 -9.51
CA GLN A 507 -9.04 25.01 -8.95
C GLN A 507 -8.71 23.96 -7.88
N SER A 508 -7.63 24.19 -7.13
CA SER A 508 -7.26 23.32 -6.00
C SER A 508 -7.88 23.82 -4.70
N ARG A 509 -8.06 22.89 -3.75
CA ARG A 509 -8.59 23.17 -2.41
C ARG A 509 -7.57 22.78 -1.34
N ILE A 510 -7.35 23.68 -0.39
CA ILE A 510 -6.73 23.34 0.90
C ILE A 510 -7.84 23.39 1.95
N SER A 511 -8.01 22.32 2.72
CA SER A 511 -8.93 22.30 3.86
C SER A 511 -8.21 21.95 5.15
N LEU A 512 -8.61 22.59 6.25
CA LEU A 512 -8.09 22.27 7.58
C LEU A 512 -9.24 22.05 8.57
N ASP A 513 -9.08 21.07 9.46
CA ASP A 513 -9.93 20.94 10.65
C ASP A 513 -9.42 21.85 11.78
N ALA A 514 -10.14 21.88 12.90
CA ALA A 514 -9.97 22.87 13.96
C ALA A 514 -8.56 22.91 14.58
N ASP A 515 -7.91 21.74 14.67
CA ASP A 515 -6.55 21.61 15.21
C ASP A 515 -5.49 21.27 14.15
N GLY A 516 -5.86 21.29 12.87
CA GLY A 516 -4.93 21.14 11.75
C GLY A 516 -4.04 22.37 11.60
N ARG A 517 -2.75 22.16 11.28
CA ARG A 517 -1.78 23.26 11.15
C ARG A 517 -1.02 23.22 9.83
N ILE A 518 -0.89 24.36 9.16
CA ILE A 518 0.01 24.54 8.03
C ILE A 518 1.04 25.61 8.39
N LEU A 519 2.32 25.26 8.30
CA LEU A 519 3.44 26.14 8.57
C LEU A 519 4.22 26.38 7.26
N VAL A 520 4.24 27.62 6.81
CA VAL A 520 4.89 28.07 5.57
C VAL A 520 6.07 28.97 5.94
N ALA A 521 7.29 28.51 5.75
CA ALA A 521 8.51 29.24 6.11
C ALA A 521 8.88 30.34 5.09
N GLY A 522 8.35 30.24 3.87
CA GLY A 522 8.45 31.20 2.79
C GLY A 522 7.11 31.87 2.55
N ASN A 523 6.64 31.86 1.30
CA ASN A 523 5.46 32.61 0.88
C ASN A 523 4.26 31.71 0.61
N TYR A 524 3.07 32.25 0.81
CA TYR A 524 1.80 31.62 0.43
C TYR A 524 1.18 32.30 -0.78
N PHE A 525 0.69 31.51 -1.73
CA PHE A 525 0.02 31.99 -2.92
C PHE A 525 -1.29 31.24 -3.17
N GLN A 526 -2.39 31.97 -3.30
CA GLN A 526 -3.67 31.44 -3.78
C GLN A 526 -4.07 32.10 -5.11
N SER A 527 -4.56 31.33 -6.08
CA SER A 527 -5.14 31.88 -7.32
C SER A 527 -6.65 32.14 -7.22
N ALA A 528 -7.17 32.98 -8.12
CA ALA A 528 -8.57 33.40 -8.19
C ALA A 528 -9.62 32.27 -8.26
N ASP A 529 -9.20 31.09 -8.68
CA ASP A 529 -10.04 29.91 -8.88
C ASP A 529 -9.84 28.83 -7.81
N SER A 530 -8.93 29.04 -6.86
CA SER A 530 -8.64 28.12 -5.76
C SER A 530 -9.38 28.49 -4.46
N GLU A 531 -9.45 27.52 -3.55
CA GLU A 531 -10.21 27.62 -2.30
C GLU A 531 -9.34 27.26 -1.09
N LEU A 532 -9.45 28.08 -0.04
CA LEU A 532 -9.00 27.77 1.31
C LEU A 532 -10.24 27.55 2.18
N GLU A 533 -10.38 26.36 2.72
CA GLU A 533 -11.49 25.92 3.56
C GLU A 533 -11.02 25.68 4.99
N TYR A 534 -11.80 26.15 5.96
CA TYR A 534 -11.52 25.94 7.37
C TYR A 534 -12.76 25.42 8.10
N VAL A 535 -12.67 24.21 8.65
CA VAL A 535 -13.72 23.55 9.41
C VAL A 535 -13.43 23.76 10.90
N CYS A 536 -14.27 24.56 11.58
CA CYS A 536 -13.98 25.02 12.94
C CYS A 536 -14.96 24.47 13.97
N VAL A 537 -14.46 24.16 15.17
CA VAL A 537 -15.28 23.99 16.39
C VAL A 537 -14.79 24.83 17.57
N SER A 538 -13.71 25.60 17.38
CA SER A 538 -13.05 26.39 18.41
C SER A 538 -12.24 27.52 17.76
N ASN A 539 -11.61 28.37 18.57
CA ASN A 539 -10.67 29.37 18.07
C ASN A 539 -9.48 28.67 17.39
N ALA A 540 -9.43 28.84 16.07
CA ALA A 540 -8.32 28.48 15.21
C ALA A 540 -7.09 29.31 15.61
N ALA A 541 -6.23 28.95 16.56
CA ALA A 541 -5.09 29.83 16.86
C ALA A 541 -3.99 29.72 15.79
N GLY A 542 -4.08 30.46 14.67
CA GLY A 542 -3.09 30.46 13.59
C GLY A 542 -3.10 29.14 12.81
N ALA A 543 -4.22 28.81 12.17
CA ALA A 543 -4.36 27.53 11.44
C ALA A 543 -3.37 27.42 10.27
N VAL A 544 -3.18 28.52 9.54
CA VAL A 544 -2.09 28.67 8.57
C VAL A 544 -1.17 29.78 9.05
N THR A 545 0.11 29.47 9.23
CA THR A 545 1.14 30.46 9.60
C THR A 545 2.13 30.62 8.43
N VAL A 546 2.34 31.85 7.98
CA VAL A 546 3.22 32.19 6.86
C VAL A 546 4.32 33.14 7.32
N ALA A 547 5.58 32.73 7.29
CA ALA A 547 6.67 33.60 7.72
C ALA A 547 6.95 34.73 6.72
N GLY A 548 6.76 34.48 5.41
CA GLY A 548 6.94 35.45 4.33
C GLY A 548 5.64 36.15 3.91
N ASP A 549 5.57 36.47 2.62
CA ASP A 549 4.42 37.18 2.03
C ASP A 549 3.24 36.24 1.79
N ALA A 550 2.04 36.78 1.93
CA ALA A 550 0.79 36.09 1.62
C ALA A 550 0.04 36.81 0.49
N ILE A 551 -0.13 36.10 -0.63
CA ILE A 551 -0.86 36.59 -1.81
C ILE A 551 -2.19 35.87 -1.87
N LEU A 552 -3.27 36.60 -1.56
CA LEU A 552 -4.62 36.07 -1.39
C LEU A 552 -5.50 36.43 -2.58
N ASP A 553 -6.28 35.45 -3.05
CA ASP A 553 -7.29 35.60 -4.09
C ASP A 553 -8.31 34.45 -3.93
N GLY A 554 -9.29 34.33 -4.82
CA GLY A 554 -10.20 33.19 -4.87
C GLY A 554 -11.12 33.13 -3.67
N ARG A 555 -11.40 31.93 -3.17
CA ARG A 555 -12.41 31.72 -2.12
C ARG A 555 -11.78 31.42 -0.77
N LEU A 556 -12.29 32.10 0.27
CA LEU A 556 -12.23 31.65 1.65
C LEU A 556 -13.57 31.03 2.02
N ARG A 557 -13.56 29.80 2.52
CA ARG A 557 -14.74 29.10 3.01
C ARG A 557 -14.55 28.74 4.47
N VAL A 558 -15.53 29.07 5.30
CA VAL A 558 -15.57 28.66 6.70
C VAL A 558 -16.76 27.73 6.86
N GLU A 559 -16.56 26.59 7.51
CA GLU A 559 -17.62 25.65 7.84
C GLU A 559 -17.62 25.34 9.34
N PHE A 560 -18.81 25.02 9.86
CA PHE A 560 -19.00 24.53 11.20
C PHE A 560 -19.53 23.10 11.15
N PRO A 561 -18.97 22.16 11.94
CA PRO A 561 -19.56 20.83 12.08
C PRO A 561 -20.98 20.90 12.60
N ALA A 562 -21.78 19.89 12.24
CA ALA A 562 -23.18 19.82 12.61
C ALA A 562 -23.39 19.98 14.13
N GLY A 563 -24.20 20.99 14.50
CA GLY A 563 -24.54 21.28 15.89
C GLY A 563 -23.60 22.24 16.61
N PHE A 564 -22.50 22.67 15.99
CA PHE A 564 -21.71 23.79 16.50
C PHE A 564 -22.41 25.12 16.19
N VAL A 565 -22.53 25.95 17.22
CA VAL A 565 -23.06 27.31 17.13
C VAL A 565 -22.06 28.23 17.81
N PRO A 566 -21.41 29.17 17.09
CA PRO A 566 -20.48 30.09 17.72
C PRO A 566 -21.22 31.09 18.60
N GLU A 567 -20.60 31.46 19.73
CA GLU A 567 -21.11 32.46 20.66
C GLU A 567 -20.64 33.87 20.28
N LEU A 568 -21.34 34.89 20.77
CA LEU A 568 -20.88 36.27 20.70
C LEU A 568 -19.45 36.40 21.25
N GLY A 569 -18.57 37.04 20.48
CA GLY A 569 -17.15 37.20 20.83
C GLY A 569 -16.27 36.01 20.44
N THR A 570 -16.80 34.99 19.76
CA THR A 570 -15.99 33.96 19.12
C THR A 570 -15.01 34.62 18.15
N LEU A 571 -13.72 34.33 18.33
CA LEU A 571 -12.65 34.75 17.43
C LEU A 571 -12.11 33.52 16.71
N LEU A 572 -11.97 33.61 15.39
CA LEU A 572 -11.30 32.62 14.55
C LEU A 572 -10.03 33.25 13.99
N ASP A 573 -8.86 32.73 14.37
CA ASP A 573 -7.55 33.21 13.91
C ASP A 573 -7.01 32.34 12.74
N LEU A 574 -7.59 32.55 11.57
CA LEU A 574 -7.43 31.64 10.44
C LEU A 574 -6.01 31.63 9.87
N PHE A 575 -5.35 32.78 9.87
CA PHE A 575 -4.20 33.03 9.00
C PHE A 575 -3.23 34.05 9.59
N ASP A 576 -2.07 33.61 10.04
CA ASP A 576 -1.00 34.48 10.55
C ASP A 576 0.07 34.69 9.49
N TRP A 577 0.61 35.92 9.37
CA TRP A 577 1.72 36.21 8.47
C TRP A 577 2.80 37.11 9.07
N GLY A 578 4.05 36.89 8.66
CA GLY A 578 5.21 37.71 9.04
C GLY A 578 5.60 38.77 8.00
N GLY A 579 5.27 38.55 6.73
CA GLY A 579 5.59 39.44 5.61
C GLY A 579 4.46 40.42 5.25
N ALA A 580 4.35 40.75 3.97
CA ALA A 580 3.24 41.56 3.45
C ALA A 580 2.06 40.69 3.03
N VAL A 581 0.84 41.16 3.29
CA VAL A 581 -0.37 40.65 2.64
C VAL A 581 -0.68 41.48 1.41
N SER A 582 -0.97 40.82 0.30
CA SER A 582 -1.45 41.46 -0.93
C SER A 582 -2.63 40.70 -1.54
N GLY A 583 -3.49 41.44 -2.24
CA GLY A 583 -4.76 40.91 -2.73
C GLY A 583 -5.79 40.77 -1.61
N GLY A 584 -6.72 39.83 -1.78
CA GLY A 584 -7.76 39.49 -0.83
C GLY A 584 -8.72 38.46 -1.43
N PHE A 585 -9.30 37.60 -0.60
CA PHE A 585 -10.31 36.64 -1.04
C PHE A 585 -11.47 37.35 -1.78
N ALA A 586 -11.62 37.01 -3.05
CA ALA A 586 -12.67 37.51 -3.93
C ALA A 586 -14.07 37.12 -3.43
N THR A 587 -14.20 35.91 -2.89
CA THR A 587 -15.43 35.42 -2.28
C THR A 587 -15.16 34.91 -0.86
N LYS A 588 -16.04 35.28 0.08
CA LYS A 588 -16.04 34.81 1.47
C LYS A 588 -17.33 34.03 1.68
N GLU A 589 -17.23 32.72 1.82
CA GLU A 589 -18.36 31.84 2.10
C GLU A 589 -18.33 31.52 3.59
N LEU A 590 -19.09 32.29 4.37
CA LEU A 590 -19.16 32.18 5.82
C LEU A 590 -20.51 31.57 6.23
N PRO A 591 -20.58 30.72 7.28
CA PRO A 591 -21.82 30.15 7.75
C PRO A 591 -22.77 31.21 8.29
N ASP A 592 -24.08 31.01 8.10
CA ASP A 592 -25.10 31.84 8.74
C ASP A 592 -25.00 31.77 10.27
N LEU A 593 -25.12 32.92 10.92
CA LEU A 593 -25.06 33.03 12.38
C LEU A 593 -26.47 33.22 12.98
N PRO A 594 -26.81 32.56 14.09
CA PRO A 594 -28.12 32.73 14.73
C PRO A 594 -28.20 34.03 15.56
N ASN A 595 -29.41 34.37 16.01
CA ASN A 595 -29.67 35.33 17.10
C ASN A 595 -29.13 36.75 16.90
N ALA A 596 -29.25 37.32 15.69
CA ALA A 596 -28.76 38.67 15.39
C ALA A 596 -27.26 38.84 15.70
N LEU A 597 -26.47 37.82 15.36
CA LEU A 597 -25.03 37.88 15.30
C LEU A 597 -24.59 38.03 13.83
N GLY A 598 -23.49 38.71 13.60
CA GLY A 598 -22.89 38.90 12.28
C GLY A 598 -21.38 38.63 12.32
N TRP A 599 -20.78 38.49 11.14
CA TRP A 599 -19.34 38.35 10.98
C TRP A 599 -18.67 39.73 10.85
N ASP A 600 -17.74 40.03 11.74
CA ASP A 600 -16.78 41.11 11.54
C ASP A 600 -15.53 40.56 10.84
N VAL A 601 -15.30 41.07 9.62
CA VAL A 601 -14.20 40.71 8.73
C VAL A 601 -13.13 41.80 8.63
N SER A 602 -13.27 42.89 9.39
CA SER A 602 -12.39 44.08 9.29
C SER A 602 -10.92 43.75 9.56
N ASP A 603 -10.69 42.75 10.40
CA ASP A 603 -9.36 42.30 10.81
C ASP A 603 -8.79 41.12 9.99
N LEU A 604 -9.53 40.63 8.99
CA LEU A 604 -9.13 39.47 8.20
C LEU A 604 -7.78 39.68 7.48
N TYR A 605 -7.54 40.89 6.97
CA TYR A 605 -6.31 41.23 6.25
C TYR A 605 -5.33 42.07 7.07
N SER A 606 -5.65 42.38 8.34
CA SER A 606 -4.75 43.04 9.28
C SER A 606 -4.09 42.05 10.24
N SER A 607 -4.83 41.01 10.63
CA SER A 607 -4.42 40.03 11.64
C SER A 607 -4.98 38.62 11.41
N GLY A 608 -5.63 38.34 10.27
CA GLY A 608 -6.09 36.99 9.95
C GLY A 608 -7.38 36.55 10.61
N ARG A 609 -8.07 37.49 11.28
CA ARG A 609 -9.12 37.17 12.24
C ARG A 609 -10.51 37.47 11.72
N LEU A 610 -11.42 36.57 12.07
CA LEU A 610 -12.87 36.78 11.99
C LEU A 610 -13.44 36.81 13.39
N ALA A 611 -14.35 37.75 13.65
CA ALA A 611 -15.04 37.85 14.94
C ALA A 611 -16.55 37.68 14.76
N VAL A 612 -17.18 36.97 15.68
CA VAL A 612 -18.63 36.93 15.82
C VAL A 612 -19.06 38.10 16.70
N VAL A 613 -19.77 39.06 16.13
CA VAL A 613 -20.20 40.30 16.79
C VAL A 613 -21.73 40.39 16.83
N PRO A 614 -22.33 41.26 17.67
CA PRO A 614 -23.75 41.59 17.52
C PRO A 614 -23.95 42.22 16.15
N ASN A 615 -25.06 41.90 15.47
CA ASN A 615 -25.35 42.30 14.09
C ASN A 615 -24.90 43.75 13.82
N PRO A 616 -23.85 43.95 13.01
CA PRO A 616 -23.23 45.26 12.86
C PRO A 616 -24.22 46.25 12.22
N ASP A 617 -24.20 47.47 12.75
CA ASP A 617 -24.89 48.67 12.28
C ASP A 617 -23.77 49.71 12.09
N GLN A 618 -23.18 49.70 10.90
CA GLN A 618 -21.93 50.42 10.60
C GLN A 618 -22.12 51.93 10.60
N ASP A 619 -23.32 52.41 10.25
CA ASP A 619 -23.64 53.83 10.23
C ASP A 619 -24.34 54.33 11.51
N GLY A 620 -24.74 53.40 12.39
CA GLY A 620 -25.25 53.65 13.74
C GLY A 620 -26.69 54.14 13.75
N ASP A 621 -27.47 53.84 12.72
CA ASP A 621 -28.82 54.37 12.52
C ASP A 621 -29.94 53.50 13.13
N GLY A 622 -29.57 52.33 13.67
CA GLY A 622 -30.46 51.38 14.32
C GLY A 622 -30.98 50.26 13.40
N LEU A 623 -30.58 50.25 12.13
CA LEU A 623 -30.77 49.12 11.22
C LEU A 623 -29.49 48.29 11.13
N PRO A 624 -29.59 46.96 10.98
CA PRO A 624 -28.39 46.15 10.75
C PRO A 624 -27.97 46.12 9.28
N ASP A 625 -26.66 46.19 9.03
CA ASP A 625 -26.03 46.23 7.70
C ASP A 625 -26.51 45.08 6.79
N GLU A 626 -26.63 43.87 7.34
CA GLU A 626 -27.09 42.70 6.58
C GLU A 626 -28.56 42.84 6.12
N TRP A 627 -29.40 43.46 6.94
CA TRP A 627 -30.81 43.70 6.59
C TRP A 627 -30.89 44.74 5.47
N GLU A 628 -30.10 45.80 5.56
CA GLU A 628 -30.02 46.85 4.55
C GLU A 628 -29.45 46.34 3.23
N GLN A 629 -28.38 45.54 3.27
CA GLN A 629 -27.81 44.91 2.08
C GLN A 629 -28.80 43.94 1.42
N ARG A 630 -29.57 43.17 2.20
CA ARG A 630 -30.53 42.19 1.67
C ARG A 630 -31.64 42.84 0.86
N TYR A 631 -32.18 43.97 1.34
CA TYR A 631 -33.35 44.61 0.70
C TYR A 631 -32.99 45.76 -0.23
N PHE A 632 -31.89 46.47 0.03
CA PHE A 632 -31.56 47.72 -0.66
C PHE A 632 -30.17 47.72 -1.29
N GLN A 633 -29.28 46.80 -0.91
CA GLN A 633 -27.89 46.73 -1.38
C GLN A 633 -27.08 48.02 -1.08
N SER A 634 -27.52 48.79 -0.09
CA SER A 634 -26.90 50.03 0.39
C SER A 634 -27.49 50.41 1.75
N ASP A 635 -26.77 51.21 2.53
CA ASP A 635 -27.26 51.84 3.75
C ASP A 635 -28.52 52.68 3.46
N VAL A 636 -29.52 52.58 4.32
CA VAL A 636 -30.85 53.21 4.15
C VAL A 636 -31.37 53.77 5.45
N SER A 637 -31.93 54.99 5.42
CA SER A 637 -32.47 55.57 6.66
C SER A 637 -33.58 54.72 7.31
N PRO A 638 -33.61 54.57 8.66
CA PRO A 638 -34.65 53.88 9.44
C PRO A 638 -36.03 54.49 9.28
N THR A 639 -36.10 55.76 8.88
CA THR A 639 -37.36 56.51 8.76
C THR A 639 -37.95 56.51 7.36
N ASN A 640 -37.24 55.95 6.37
CA ASN A 640 -37.77 55.83 5.02
C ASN A 640 -38.84 54.72 4.95
N ASN A 641 -39.79 54.90 4.04
CA ASN A 641 -40.82 53.93 3.70
C ASN A 641 -40.81 53.74 2.16
N PRO A 642 -39.97 52.83 1.64
CA PRO A 642 -39.71 52.72 0.22
C PRO A 642 -40.88 52.14 -0.59
N ASP A 643 -41.67 51.25 0.00
CA ASP A 643 -42.83 50.62 -0.66
C ASP A 643 -44.16 51.34 -0.40
N GLY A 644 -44.16 52.34 0.49
CA GLY A 644 -45.28 53.24 0.75
C GLY A 644 -46.37 52.63 1.63
N ASP A 645 -46.03 51.65 2.45
CA ASP A 645 -46.96 50.91 3.30
C ASP A 645 -47.18 51.59 4.68
N CYS A 646 -47.64 50.86 5.69
CA CYS A 646 -47.89 51.43 7.03
C CYS A 646 -46.61 51.77 7.82
N HIS A 647 -45.45 51.26 7.43
CA HIS A 647 -44.25 51.18 8.26
C HIS A 647 -43.03 51.84 7.60
N ASN A 648 -42.13 52.33 8.44
CA ASN A 648 -40.79 52.67 7.99
C ASN A 648 -39.85 51.48 8.13
N ASN A 649 -38.65 51.57 7.54
CA ASN A 649 -37.63 50.54 7.57
C ASN A 649 -37.34 49.98 8.98
N LEU A 650 -37.30 50.84 10.00
CA LEU A 650 -37.07 50.39 11.38
C LEU A 650 -38.25 49.58 11.94
N GLN A 651 -39.47 50.00 11.67
CA GLN A 651 -40.69 49.27 12.07
C GLN A 651 -40.81 47.96 11.30
N GLU A 652 -40.50 47.96 10.01
CA GLU A 652 -40.38 46.79 9.15
C GLU A 652 -39.41 45.75 9.72
N PHE A 653 -38.19 46.21 10.07
CA PHE A 653 -37.16 45.38 10.69
C PHE A 653 -37.64 44.80 12.03
N ILE A 654 -38.19 45.64 12.92
CA ILE A 654 -38.70 45.20 14.23
C ILE A 654 -39.87 44.22 14.06
N ALA A 655 -40.73 44.39 13.07
CA ALA A 655 -41.87 43.50 12.84
C ALA A 655 -41.51 42.24 12.03
N GLY A 656 -40.36 42.22 11.36
CA GLY A 656 -39.94 41.14 10.46
C GLY A 656 -40.70 41.13 9.14
N MET A 657 -40.99 42.33 8.61
CA MET A 657 -41.67 42.57 7.34
C MET A 657 -40.68 42.83 6.20
N ASN A 658 -41.16 42.79 4.95
CA ASN A 658 -40.36 43.04 3.76
C ASN A 658 -40.55 44.49 3.28
N PRO A 659 -39.52 45.36 3.40
CA PRO A 659 -39.62 46.81 3.21
C PRO A 659 -39.64 47.25 1.73
N THR A 660 -39.74 46.28 0.83
CA THR A 660 -39.84 46.47 -0.62
C THR A 660 -41.18 45.97 -1.18
N ASN A 661 -42.07 45.49 -0.32
CA ASN A 661 -43.33 44.87 -0.71
C ASN A 661 -44.48 45.43 0.14
N ALA A 662 -45.24 46.37 -0.43
CA ALA A 662 -46.35 47.03 0.25
C ALA A 662 -47.48 46.10 0.75
N ALA A 663 -47.51 44.83 0.33
CA ALA A 663 -48.42 43.83 0.88
C ALA A 663 -47.93 43.20 2.20
N SER A 664 -46.68 43.47 2.60
CA SER A 664 -46.00 42.91 3.77
C SER A 664 -46.15 43.78 5.03
N CYS A 665 -47.27 44.47 5.24
CA CYS A 665 -47.46 45.27 6.45
C CYS A 665 -47.85 44.40 7.67
N PHE A 666 -47.21 44.63 8.82
CA PHE A 666 -47.62 44.02 10.09
C PHE A 666 -48.95 44.60 10.59
N ALA A 667 -50.01 43.81 10.50
CA ALA A 667 -51.33 44.17 10.99
C ALA A 667 -52.06 42.96 11.58
N ILE A 668 -53.06 43.23 12.42
CA ILE A 668 -54.01 42.20 12.86
C ILE A 668 -54.75 41.70 11.61
N THR A 669 -54.55 40.43 11.27
CA THR A 669 -55.10 39.80 10.05
C THR A 669 -56.50 39.24 10.26
N ASN A 670 -56.85 38.92 11.51
CA ASN A 670 -58.17 38.45 11.88
C ASN A 670 -58.57 39.04 13.24
N ALA A 671 -59.82 39.52 13.33
CA ALA A 671 -60.40 40.11 14.53
C ALA A 671 -61.89 39.77 14.58
N VAL A 672 -62.24 38.67 15.24
CA VAL A 672 -63.60 38.10 15.19
C VAL A 672 -64.14 37.77 16.58
N ALA A 673 -65.42 38.01 16.79
CA ALA A 673 -66.12 37.55 17.98
C ALA A 673 -66.42 36.05 17.86
N GLY A 674 -65.89 35.25 18.78
CA GLY A 674 -66.12 33.81 18.89
C GLY A 674 -67.07 33.46 20.05
N SER A 675 -67.40 32.18 20.20
CA SER A 675 -68.27 31.68 21.29
C SER A 675 -67.62 31.71 22.67
N SER A 676 -66.29 31.89 22.74
CA SER A 676 -65.48 31.88 23.97
C SER A 676 -64.77 33.20 24.27
N GLY A 677 -64.84 34.20 23.38
CA GLY A 677 -64.13 35.48 23.51
C GLY A 677 -63.94 36.18 22.17
N PHE A 678 -63.19 37.29 22.15
CA PHE A 678 -62.80 38.00 20.93
C PHE A 678 -61.41 37.54 20.48
N GLU A 679 -61.32 36.93 19.31
CA GLU A 679 -60.10 36.32 18.78
C GLU A 679 -59.37 37.28 17.84
N LEU A 680 -58.08 37.45 18.11
CA LEU A 680 -57.13 38.21 17.30
C LEU A 680 -56.12 37.25 16.69
N SER A 681 -55.69 37.53 15.46
CA SER A 681 -54.54 36.87 14.84
C SER A 681 -53.67 37.87 14.09
N TRP A 682 -52.36 37.62 14.05
CA TRP A 682 -51.38 38.47 13.38
C TRP A 682 -50.24 37.62 12.78
N PRO A 683 -49.46 38.17 11.83
CA PRO A 683 -48.25 37.50 11.33
C PRO A 683 -47.22 37.38 12.46
N VAL A 684 -46.68 36.19 12.70
CA VAL A 684 -45.67 35.95 13.75
C VAL A 684 -44.32 35.63 13.11
N GLN A 685 -43.24 36.09 13.73
CA GLN A 685 -41.86 35.80 13.34
C GLN A 685 -41.07 35.28 14.54
N SER A 686 -40.07 34.44 14.29
CA SER A 686 -39.14 34.01 15.33
C SER A 686 -38.32 35.20 15.86
N ASN A 687 -37.79 35.09 17.09
CA ASN A 687 -37.02 36.15 17.77
C ASN A 687 -37.78 37.48 17.95
N ARG A 688 -39.10 37.42 18.13
CA ARG A 688 -39.97 38.55 18.47
C ARG A 688 -40.84 38.22 19.67
N LEU A 689 -41.12 39.25 20.47
CA LEU A 689 -42.09 39.20 21.56
C LEU A 689 -43.29 40.07 21.21
N TYR A 690 -44.49 39.51 21.38
CA TYR A 690 -45.74 40.21 21.13
C TYR A 690 -46.45 40.54 22.44
N SER A 691 -47.07 41.71 22.47
CA SER A 691 -47.98 42.11 23.55
C SER A 691 -49.31 42.53 22.94
N VAL A 692 -50.41 42.05 23.52
CA VAL A 692 -51.76 42.43 23.11
C VAL A 692 -52.26 43.47 24.08
N LEU A 693 -52.78 44.55 23.54
CA LEU A 693 -53.34 45.67 24.29
C LEU A 693 -54.79 45.92 23.85
N TRP A 694 -55.59 46.39 24.80
CA TRP A 694 -56.98 46.78 24.57
C TRP A 694 -57.21 48.21 25.08
N GLY A 695 -58.09 48.96 24.40
CA GLY A 695 -58.44 50.33 24.81
C GLY A 695 -59.77 50.80 24.23
N THR A 696 -60.19 52.01 24.63
CA THR A 696 -61.37 52.68 24.05
C THR A 696 -60.93 53.87 23.19
N LEU A 697 -61.83 54.45 22.38
CA LEU A 697 -61.48 55.48 21.40
C LEU A 697 -60.72 56.68 21.99
N ASP A 698 -61.04 57.06 23.23
CA ASP A 698 -60.48 58.22 23.93
C ASP A 698 -59.67 57.84 25.19
N GLY A 699 -59.41 56.54 25.39
CA GLY A 699 -58.69 56.02 26.56
C GLY A 699 -57.33 55.44 26.20
N ASP A 700 -56.43 55.37 27.18
CA ASP A 700 -55.13 54.71 26.99
C ASP A 700 -55.31 53.21 26.74
N PHE A 701 -54.40 52.62 25.97
CA PHE A 701 -54.32 51.17 25.80
C PHE A 701 -53.74 50.53 27.06
N GLU A 702 -54.43 49.55 27.63
CA GLU A 702 -53.91 48.68 28.67
C GLU A 702 -53.38 47.38 28.08
N THR A 703 -52.25 46.88 28.61
CA THR A 703 -51.71 45.58 28.22
C THR A 703 -52.54 44.48 28.85
N ILE A 704 -53.15 43.65 28.01
CA ILE A 704 -53.96 42.49 28.44
C ILE A 704 -53.15 41.19 28.40
N GLU A 705 -52.11 41.11 27.55
CA GLU A 705 -51.19 39.99 27.49
C GLU A 705 -49.81 40.42 26.99
N THR A 706 -48.74 39.78 27.47
CA THR A 706 -47.37 40.09 27.06
C THR A 706 -46.48 38.84 27.05
N TYR A 707 -45.28 38.94 26.48
CA TYR A 707 -44.35 37.82 26.27
C TYR A 707 -44.93 36.67 25.44
N LEU A 708 -45.82 36.99 24.50
CA LEU A 708 -46.26 36.01 23.51
C LEU A 708 -45.11 35.75 22.54
N GLU A 709 -44.63 34.51 22.49
CA GLU A 709 -43.51 34.10 21.64
C GLU A 709 -43.99 33.32 20.42
N PHE A 710 -43.19 33.32 19.35
CA PHE A 710 -43.37 32.39 18.24
C PHE A 710 -43.43 30.92 18.75
N PRO A 711 -44.33 30.06 18.21
CA PRO A 711 -45.19 30.28 17.05
C PRO A 711 -46.60 30.82 17.38
N GLN A 712 -46.83 31.32 18.59
CA GLN A 712 -48.16 31.82 18.95
C GLN A 712 -48.49 33.07 18.13
N ASN A 713 -49.52 32.96 17.29
CA ASN A 713 -49.93 33.97 16.33
C ASN A 713 -51.36 34.48 16.56
N SER A 714 -51.97 34.07 17.68
CA SER A 714 -53.32 34.46 18.06
C SER A 714 -53.48 34.61 19.57
N PHE A 715 -54.49 35.38 19.96
CA PHE A 715 -54.91 35.57 21.34
C PHE A 715 -56.43 35.74 21.40
N THR A 716 -57.06 35.12 22.40
CA THR A 716 -58.51 35.26 22.65
C THR A 716 -58.73 36.07 23.91
N ASP A 717 -59.25 37.29 23.76
CA ASP A 717 -59.71 38.11 24.88
C ASP A 717 -61.06 37.59 25.38
N THR A 718 -61.07 37.03 26.59
CA THR A 718 -62.29 36.52 27.23
C THR A 718 -62.98 37.55 28.13
N ILE A 719 -62.31 38.68 28.42
CA ILE A 719 -62.73 39.71 29.37
C ILE A 719 -63.57 40.78 28.68
N HIS A 720 -63.10 41.33 27.56
CA HIS A 720 -63.75 42.45 26.87
C HIS A 720 -64.74 42.04 25.78
N SER A 721 -65.01 40.74 25.65
CA SER A 721 -65.82 40.15 24.57
C SER A 721 -67.33 40.39 24.66
N VAL A 722 -67.86 40.82 25.82
CA VAL A 722 -69.31 40.71 26.09
C VAL A 722 -70.09 42.02 25.92
N GLU A 723 -69.52 43.22 26.13
CA GLU A 723 -70.31 44.47 26.07
C GLU A 723 -69.57 45.76 25.61
N ALA A 724 -68.31 45.71 25.16
CA ALA A 724 -67.51 46.91 24.91
C ALA A 724 -67.29 47.24 23.42
N LYS A 725 -67.43 48.52 23.03
CA LYS A 725 -66.79 49.07 21.82
C LYS A 725 -65.35 49.43 22.18
N GLY A 726 -64.37 48.71 21.67
CA GLY A 726 -62.95 48.94 21.95
C GLY A 726 -62.07 48.66 20.74
N PHE A 727 -60.79 48.99 20.88
CA PHE A 727 -59.73 48.80 19.89
C PHE A 727 -58.67 47.86 20.47
N TYR A 728 -58.08 47.04 19.60
CA TYR A 728 -56.93 46.21 19.94
C TYR A 728 -55.68 46.74 19.24
N ARG A 729 -54.55 46.61 19.92
CA ARG A 729 -53.21 46.85 19.36
C ARG A 729 -52.33 45.66 19.70
N VAL A 730 -51.52 45.24 18.75
CA VAL A 730 -50.48 44.23 18.98
C VAL A 730 -49.15 44.93 18.81
N ASP A 731 -48.39 45.03 19.91
CA ASP A 731 -47.03 45.56 19.88
C ASP A 731 -46.05 44.42 19.64
N VAL A 732 -45.06 44.66 18.80
CA VAL A 732 -43.96 43.73 18.50
C VAL A 732 -42.63 44.37 18.87
N ARG A 733 -41.73 43.58 19.47
CA ARG A 733 -40.36 43.99 19.78
C ARG A 733 -39.36 42.86 19.51
N LEU A 734 -38.11 43.23 19.32
CA LEU A 734 -36.98 42.30 19.29
C LEU A 734 -36.82 41.61 20.65
N LYS A 735 -36.39 40.34 20.64
CA LYS A 735 -36.10 39.56 21.86
C LYS A 735 -34.75 39.91 22.45
#